data_AF-A0A9W7WIR2-F1
#
_entry.id   AF-A0A9W7WIR2-F1
#
_cell.length_a   1.000
_cell.length_b   1.000
_cell.length_c   1.000
_cell.angle_alpha   90.00
_cell.angle_beta   90.00
_cell.angle_gamma   90.00
#
_symmetry.space_group_name_H-M   'P 1'
#
loop_
_entity.id
_entity.type
_entity.pdbx_description
1 polymer ?
#
loop_
_entity_poly.entity_id
_entity_poly.type
_entity_poly.pdbx_seq_one_letter_code
_entity_poly.pdbx_strand_id
1 'polypeptide(L)'
;NSQDGSTPAVVSFCSKNRIIGNAARNQIPSFFTDSERRSVLDAPKIAGLNCLKLMNDNTVLSTAFDPYLGGNDFDQRLVEYFCAEFKAKYKLDVKSRVRALRLTQECEKLKKRMSSNSTDIPLNIECFVDDKDVSGKMNRAKFEELCADLIERVTVPLVAALEQARIQLQDISAVEIVGGATQIPAVKAQICKFFKRDVSSTTLNADEAVARGCALQCAMLSPAFKVRDFTITDAVPFPISLSWSSEADIGKSCHEIFGRNHPCPSAKLITFYRRKSFILEAFYSDRASLPFPEAKIGEYKVQNIQPQENGEKAKVKVRVEVNCNGVVSVTSATAVTRVSTDETETTEINGEMYNDDGFDLDARDKTQETSSVQLSIDKESLPTAPCPPHENRMNGEVNNQPPDAKKARTKVKHVGLPIEETISQQLLKDCLSTYIDQEKKMTQQDWQEKERNNAKNAVEENVFYYRHKLEGPYQTCLSAEDHQTFFELLNGTENWLYEEGEDQDKQTYLNKLEDIQKLGLPVQDRYQESIKRPKMFEELSAKIQSYMIIMEEFKNGGIAACESTVIIVSQVVPQNQEPAIHSTQNRKKLQALNNICEEIVSKPKPRVGSPMDNNIQPERPQNKNSPEDVTMEYTDFVENDVKCNGDNIE
;
A
#
# COMPACT_ATOMS: atom_id res chain seq x y z
N ASN A 1 8.00 12.91 25.18
CA ASN A 1 7.46 11.68 25.80
C ASN A 1 6.32 11.18 24.93
N SER A 2 6.68 10.58 23.80
CA SER A 2 5.77 10.12 22.75
C SER A 2 6.49 8.99 22.01
N GLN A 3 6.88 7.98 22.80
CA GLN A 3 7.44 6.72 22.32
C GLN A 3 6.42 5.61 22.61
N ASP A 4 5.19 5.83 22.15
CA ASP A 4 4.16 4.81 22.20
C ASP A 4 4.36 3.86 21.03
N GLY A 5 4.37 2.57 21.34
CA GLY A 5 4.79 1.53 20.41
C GLY A 5 3.83 1.37 19.23
N SER A 6 4.40 1.34 18.02
CA SER A 6 3.82 0.78 16.79
C SER A 6 2.40 1.24 16.39
N THR A 7 2.31 2.38 15.69
CA THR A 7 1.78 2.37 14.30
C THR A 7 2.16 3.67 13.57
N PRO A 8 2.85 3.55 12.43
CA PRO A 8 2.11 3.81 11.19
C PRO A 8 2.24 2.64 10.20
N ALA A 9 1.10 2.07 9.79
CA ALA A 9 1.05 1.09 8.72
C ALA A 9 1.18 1.79 7.34
N VAL A 10 2.36 2.33 7.03
CA VAL A 10 2.63 2.95 5.73
C VAL A 10 2.73 1.88 4.65
N VAL A 11 1.60 1.56 4.01
CA VAL A 11 1.59 0.75 2.79
C VAL A 11 1.97 1.63 1.61
N SER A 12 3.20 1.51 1.14
CA SER A 12 3.67 2.12 -0.11
C SER A 12 3.69 1.09 -1.24
N PHE A 13 2.98 1.35 -2.33
CA PHE A 13 2.95 0.48 -3.51
C PHE A 13 4.10 0.82 -4.46
N CYS A 14 5.23 0.11 -4.32
CA CYS A 14 6.36 0.22 -5.25
C CYS A 14 6.38 -0.96 -6.23
N SER A 15 6.35 -0.68 -7.53
CA SER A 15 6.53 -1.68 -8.60
C SER A 15 7.61 -1.19 -9.55
N LYS A 16 8.65 -2.01 -9.76
CA LYS A 16 9.77 -1.84 -10.73
C LYS A 16 9.84 -0.46 -11.40
N ASN A 17 10.46 0.51 -10.71
CA ASN A 17 10.78 1.86 -11.20
C ASN A 17 9.60 2.77 -11.61
N ARG A 18 8.35 2.49 -11.19
CA ARG A 18 7.26 3.48 -11.14
C ARG A 18 6.53 3.43 -9.79
N ILE A 19 6.43 4.59 -9.14
CA ILE A 19 5.48 4.77 -8.04
C ILE A 19 4.09 4.85 -8.68
N ILE A 20 3.28 3.79 -8.53
CA ILE A 20 1.94 3.71 -9.18
C ILE A 20 0.90 4.57 -8.45
N GLY A 21 1.27 5.11 -7.27
CA GLY A 21 0.62 6.29 -6.69
C GLY A 21 1.26 6.68 -5.36
N ASN A 22 1.51 7.97 -5.14
CA ASN A 22 1.94 8.51 -3.85
C ASN A 22 0.76 8.50 -2.87
N ALA A 23 0.21 7.33 -2.54
CA ALA A 23 -1.00 7.17 -1.74
C ALA A 23 -0.72 6.27 -0.54
N ALA A 24 -0.78 6.85 0.65
CA ALA A 24 -0.59 6.15 1.92
C ALA A 24 -1.87 6.20 2.77
N ARG A 25 -1.94 5.29 3.74
CA ARG A 25 -3.07 5.15 4.65
C ARG A 25 -2.62 4.67 6.01
N ASN A 26 -2.72 5.55 6.99
CA ASN A 26 -2.36 5.25 8.37
C ASN A 26 -3.60 4.77 9.14
N GLN A 27 -3.50 3.62 9.82
CA GLN A 27 -4.35 3.35 10.98
C GLN A 27 -3.86 4.24 12.13
N ILE A 28 -4.80 4.69 12.96
CA ILE A 28 -4.55 5.43 14.19
C ILE A 28 -5.41 4.86 15.30
N PRO A 29 -5.00 4.97 16.58
CA PRO A 29 -5.87 4.67 17.70
C PRO A 29 -7.16 5.49 17.64
N SER A 30 -8.29 4.86 17.96
CA SER A 30 -9.60 5.51 17.91
C SER A 30 -9.69 6.75 18.79
N PHE A 31 -8.94 6.77 19.89
CA PHE A 31 -8.89 7.87 20.85
C PHE A 31 -8.09 9.09 20.40
N PHE A 32 -7.49 9.09 19.21
CA PHE A 32 -6.80 10.26 18.68
C PHE A 32 -7.78 11.41 18.50
N THR A 33 -7.41 12.56 19.06
CA THR A 33 -8.10 13.85 18.92
C THR A 33 -7.89 14.45 17.53
N ASP A 34 -8.60 15.54 17.24
CA ASP A 34 -8.56 16.26 15.96
C ASP A 34 -7.16 16.78 15.63
N SER A 35 -6.42 17.23 16.66
CA SER A 35 -5.02 17.65 16.54
C SER A 35 -4.12 16.48 16.11
N GLU A 36 -4.16 15.35 16.83
CA GLU A 36 -3.33 14.18 16.54
C GLU A 36 -3.67 13.60 15.15
N ARG A 37 -4.96 13.56 14.80
CA ARG A 37 -5.43 13.18 13.46
C ARG A 37 -4.82 14.08 12.39
N ARG A 38 -4.74 15.40 12.60
CA ARG A 38 -4.05 16.32 11.67
C ARG A 38 -2.55 16.09 11.62
N SER A 39 -1.88 15.89 12.76
CA SER A 39 -0.45 15.56 12.78
C SER A 39 -0.14 14.29 11.97
N VAL A 40 -0.98 13.25 12.09
CA VAL A 40 -0.85 12.01 11.30
C VAL A 40 -1.29 12.17 9.84
N LEU A 41 -2.08 13.18 9.48
CA LEU A 41 -2.32 13.58 8.09
C LEU A 41 -1.17 14.39 7.48
N ASP A 42 -0.44 15.15 8.30
CA ASP A 42 0.68 16.00 7.87
C ASP A 42 1.99 15.21 7.74
N ALA A 43 2.25 14.20 8.60
CA ALA A 43 3.46 13.38 8.54
C ALA A 43 3.68 12.64 7.20
N PRO A 44 2.67 12.01 6.56
CA PRO A 44 2.83 11.44 5.21
C PRO A 44 3.20 12.49 4.16
N LYS A 45 2.68 13.73 4.26
CA LYS A 45 3.01 14.81 3.32
C LYS A 45 4.48 15.19 3.41
N ILE A 46 5.04 15.20 4.62
CA ILE A 46 6.48 15.39 4.87
C ILE A 46 7.27 14.30 4.14
N ALA A 47 6.86 13.03 4.28
CA ALA A 47 7.42 11.87 3.57
C ALA A 47 7.06 11.78 2.05
N GLY A 48 6.48 12.82 1.45
CA GLY A 48 6.12 12.85 0.02
C GLY A 48 4.90 12.00 -0.40
N LEU A 49 4.13 11.50 0.58
CA LEU A 49 2.96 10.63 0.40
C LEU A 49 1.65 11.39 0.65
N ASN A 50 0.65 11.20 -0.20
CA ASN A 50 -0.70 11.71 0.02
C ASN A 50 -1.49 10.75 0.93
N CYS A 51 -1.90 11.22 2.11
CA CYS A 51 -2.73 10.41 3.00
C CYS A 51 -4.19 10.44 2.56
N LEU A 52 -4.67 9.34 1.96
CA LEU A 52 -6.02 9.31 1.35
C LEU A 52 -7.15 9.23 2.39
N LYS A 53 -6.99 8.43 3.46
CA LYS A 53 -8.01 8.27 4.51
C LYS A 53 -7.46 7.68 5.81
N LEU A 54 -7.71 8.31 6.96
CA LEU A 54 -7.59 7.71 8.31
C LEU A 54 -8.85 6.91 8.67
N MET A 55 -8.76 5.87 9.50
CA MET A 55 -9.92 4.99 9.78
C MET A 55 -9.78 4.12 11.05
N ASN A 56 -10.93 3.86 11.68
CA ASN A 56 -11.22 2.70 12.54
C ASN A 56 -12.14 1.68 11.80
N ASP A 57 -12.13 0.41 12.21
CA ASP A 57 -12.67 -0.72 11.42
C ASP A 57 -14.20 -0.73 11.18
N ASN A 58 -14.62 -1.02 9.93
CA ASN A 58 -16.02 -1.31 9.53
C ASN A 58 -17.07 -0.30 10.04
N THR A 59 -18.36 -0.66 10.05
CA THR A 59 -19.41 0.19 10.64
C THR A 59 -19.31 0.15 12.15
N VAL A 60 -18.69 1.18 12.74
CA VAL A 60 -18.43 1.26 14.18
C VAL A 60 -19.71 1.65 14.93
N LEU A 61 -20.21 0.77 15.81
CA LEU A 61 -21.33 1.10 16.71
C LEU A 61 -20.87 1.89 17.94
N SER A 62 -19.67 1.60 18.44
CA SER A 62 -19.06 2.24 19.60
C SER A 62 -17.56 1.97 19.62
N THR A 63 -16.77 2.88 20.19
CA THR A 63 -15.38 2.57 20.51
C THR A 63 -15.05 2.96 21.95
N ALA A 64 -14.37 2.04 22.65
CA ALA A 64 -13.82 2.27 23.98
C ALA A 64 -12.37 1.75 24.00
N PHE A 65 -11.57 2.34 24.87
CA PHE A 65 -10.12 2.18 24.87
C PHE A 65 -9.57 2.48 26.27
N ASP A 66 -8.37 1.99 26.54
CA ASP A 66 -7.51 2.44 27.64
C ASP A 66 -6.21 2.92 26.99
N PRO A 67 -5.88 4.24 27.05
CA PRO A 67 -4.73 4.79 26.34
C PRO A 67 -3.40 4.45 27.04
N TYR A 68 -3.43 3.88 28.24
CA TYR A 68 -2.27 3.49 29.05
C TYR A 68 -2.24 1.96 29.28
N LEU A 69 -2.63 1.20 28.24
CA LEU A 69 -2.66 -0.26 28.26
C LEU A 69 -2.27 -0.82 26.89
N GLY A 70 -0.98 -1.09 26.70
CA GLY A 70 -0.41 -1.69 25.50
C GLY A 70 0.73 -2.66 25.80
N GLY A 71 1.33 -3.20 24.74
CA GLY A 71 2.42 -4.18 24.87
C GLY A 71 3.64 -3.66 25.64
N ASN A 72 3.89 -2.35 25.59
CA ASN A 72 4.99 -1.67 26.28
C ASN A 72 4.80 -1.60 27.80
N ASP A 73 3.58 -1.51 28.31
CA ASP A 73 3.33 -1.51 29.76
C ASP A 73 3.74 -2.84 30.39
N PHE A 74 3.46 -3.95 29.70
CA PHE A 74 3.95 -5.29 30.09
C PHE A 74 5.49 -5.38 30.06
N ASP A 75 6.14 -4.76 29.07
CA ASP A 75 7.62 -4.72 29.02
C ASP A 75 8.17 -3.87 30.16
N GLN A 76 7.53 -2.74 30.47
CA GLN A 76 7.95 -1.87 31.57
C GLN A 76 7.86 -2.57 32.92
N ARG A 77 6.83 -3.41 33.17
CA ARG A 77 6.77 -4.24 34.40
C ARG A 77 7.93 -5.22 34.51
N LEU A 78 8.35 -5.84 33.41
CA LEU A 78 9.54 -6.69 33.38
C LEU A 78 10.82 -5.88 33.63
N VAL A 79 10.96 -4.72 32.98
CA VAL A 79 12.11 -3.82 33.17
C VAL A 79 12.20 -3.34 34.63
N GLU A 80 11.09 -2.91 35.25
CA GLU A 80 11.05 -2.47 36.65
C GLU A 80 11.41 -3.60 37.61
N TYR A 81 10.89 -4.80 37.38
CA TYR A 81 11.23 -6.00 38.13
C TYR A 81 12.73 -6.32 38.04
N PHE A 82 13.31 -6.38 36.83
CA PHE A 82 14.73 -6.68 36.66
C PHE A 82 15.65 -5.54 37.13
N CYS A 83 15.23 -4.28 37.04
CA CYS A 83 15.96 -3.16 37.64
C CYS A 83 16.05 -3.31 39.17
N ALA A 84 14.96 -3.73 39.83
CA ALA A 84 14.98 -4.00 41.27
C ALA A 84 15.87 -5.21 41.61
N GLU A 85 15.76 -6.31 40.85
CA GLU A 85 16.59 -7.51 41.02
C GLU A 85 18.09 -7.21 40.82
N PHE A 86 18.46 -6.44 39.80
CA PHE A 86 19.86 -6.10 39.51
C PHE A 86 20.43 -5.08 40.50
N LYS A 87 19.60 -4.16 41.02
CA LYS A 87 19.99 -3.27 42.11
C LYS A 87 20.25 -4.04 43.41
N ALA A 88 19.50 -5.10 43.68
CA ALA A 88 19.72 -5.97 44.84
C ALA A 88 20.94 -6.89 44.68
N LYS A 89 21.09 -7.58 43.53
CA LYS A 89 22.16 -8.55 43.27
C LYS A 89 23.50 -7.92 42.94
N TYR A 90 23.53 -6.98 42.00
CA TYR A 90 24.76 -6.46 41.39
C TYR A 90 25.09 -5.03 41.84
N LYS A 91 24.20 -4.40 42.64
CA LYS A 91 24.28 -2.99 43.08
C LYS A 91 24.35 -1.99 41.92
N LEU A 92 23.76 -2.35 40.77
CA LEU A 92 23.69 -1.52 39.57
C LEU A 92 22.42 -0.66 39.57
N ASP A 93 22.52 0.62 39.25
CA ASP A 93 21.35 1.48 38.98
C ASP A 93 21.16 1.67 37.47
N VAL A 94 20.15 0.97 36.95
CA VAL A 94 19.90 0.81 35.51
C VAL A 94 19.07 1.97 34.93
N LYS A 95 18.60 2.91 35.77
CA LYS A 95 17.71 4.01 35.35
C LYS A 95 18.36 5.07 34.45
N SER A 96 19.64 4.93 34.08
CA SER A 96 20.29 5.83 33.13
C SER A 96 19.86 5.55 31.68
N ARG A 97 19.43 6.61 30.98
CA ARG A 97 18.57 6.54 29.80
C ARG A 97 19.13 5.76 28.60
N VAL A 98 20.45 5.67 28.46
CA VAL A 98 21.11 5.07 27.27
C VAL A 98 21.23 3.55 27.37
N ARG A 99 21.51 3.00 28.57
CA ARG A 99 21.69 1.55 28.76
C ARG A 99 20.39 0.80 29.10
N ALA A 100 19.39 1.51 29.62
CA ALA A 100 18.05 0.97 29.85
C ALA A 100 17.43 0.32 28.60
N LEU A 101 17.71 0.86 27.39
CA LEU A 101 17.20 0.34 26.13
C LEU A 101 17.57 -1.13 25.85
N ARG A 102 18.80 -1.56 26.20
CA ARG A 102 19.21 -2.98 26.07
C ARG A 102 18.36 -3.88 26.95
N LEU A 103 18.06 -3.47 28.18
CA LEU A 103 17.21 -4.24 29.09
C LEU A 103 15.77 -4.29 28.57
N THR A 104 15.22 -3.20 28.05
CA THR A 104 13.87 -3.18 27.45
C THR A 104 13.77 -4.17 26.28
N GLN A 105 14.76 -4.19 25.37
CA GLN A 105 14.78 -5.13 24.24
C GLN A 105 14.84 -6.59 24.70
N GLU A 106 15.64 -6.92 25.71
CA GLU A 106 15.69 -8.29 26.24
C GLU A 106 14.43 -8.67 27.04
N CYS A 107 13.79 -7.71 27.72
CA CYS A 107 12.49 -7.91 28.35
C CYS A 107 11.38 -8.17 27.32
N GLU A 108 11.38 -7.46 26.19
CA GLU A 108 10.43 -7.67 25.09
C GLU A 108 10.59 -9.05 24.44
N LYS A 109 11.83 -9.47 24.18
CA LYS A 109 12.16 -10.83 23.71
C LYS A 109 11.71 -11.89 24.73
N LEU A 110 11.96 -11.66 26.02
CA LEU A 110 11.54 -12.54 27.10
C LEU A 110 10.01 -12.68 27.15
N LYS A 111 9.26 -11.57 27.10
CA LYS A 111 7.80 -11.53 27.00
C LYS A 111 7.29 -12.39 25.85
N LYS A 112 7.83 -12.17 24.64
CA LYS A 112 7.48 -12.95 23.43
C LYS A 112 7.74 -14.45 23.62
N ARG A 113 8.88 -14.83 24.21
CA ARG A 113 9.21 -16.24 24.51
C ARG A 113 8.28 -16.86 25.57
N MET A 114 7.82 -16.08 26.54
CA MET A 114 6.85 -16.51 27.57
C MET A 114 5.43 -16.70 27.02
N SER A 115 5.03 -16.00 25.96
CA SER A 115 3.74 -16.26 25.29
C SER A 115 3.67 -17.70 24.76
N SER A 116 4.77 -18.22 24.20
CA SER A 116 4.85 -19.61 23.72
C SER A 116 5.17 -20.61 24.84
N ASN A 117 6.17 -20.33 25.69
CA ASN A 117 6.68 -21.28 26.69
C ASN A 117 6.27 -20.90 28.12
N SER A 118 5.84 -21.88 28.93
CA SER A 118 5.40 -21.66 30.33
C SER A 118 6.51 -21.83 31.38
N THR A 119 7.63 -22.46 31.00
CA THR A 119 8.76 -22.80 31.89
C THR A 119 9.60 -21.58 32.27
N ASP A 120 10.54 -21.77 33.21
CA ASP A 120 11.58 -20.77 33.50
C ASP A 120 12.41 -20.47 32.23
N ILE A 121 12.45 -19.21 31.84
CA ILE A 121 13.23 -18.68 30.72
C ILE A 121 14.34 -17.78 31.28
N PRO A 122 15.62 -18.02 30.94
CA PRO A 122 16.71 -17.16 31.36
C PRO A 122 16.74 -15.85 30.56
N LEU A 123 17.09 -14.77 31.25
CA LEU A 123 17.49 -13.47 30.70
C LEU A 123 18.95 -13.25 31.11
N ASN A 124 19.84 -13.22 30.13
CA ASN A 124 21.27 -13.01 30.31
C ASN A 124 21.69 -11.84 29.43
N ILE A 125 22.40 -10.85 29.98
CA ILE A 125 22.91 -9.71 29.23
C ILE A 125 24.40 -9.54 29.55
N GLU A 126 25.24 -9.82 28.56
CA GLU A 126 26.69 -9.69 28.65
C GLU A 126 27.13 -8.22 28.59
N CYS A 127 28.18 -7.88 29.34
CA CYS A 127 28.77 -6.53 29.44
C CYS A 127 27.70 -5.44 29.56
N PHE A 128 26.81 -5.55 30.56
CA PHE A 128 25.62 -4.71 30.65
C PHE A 128 25.92 -3.31 31.20
N VAL A 129 26.57 -3.24 32.35
CA VAL A 129 27.04 -2.01 33.00
C VAL A 129 28.35 -2.31 33.73
N ASP A 130 29.37 -1.48 33.50
CA ASP A 130 30.70 -1.57 34.14
C ASP A 130 31.35 -2.96 33.98
N ASP A 131 31.28 -3.49 32.75
CA ASP A 131 31.78 -4.82 32.33
C ASP A 131 31.27 -5.99 33.18
N LYS A 132 30.09 -5.82 33.79
CA LYS A 132 29.38 -6.88 34.52
C LYS A 132 28.27 -7.48 33.67
N ASP A 133 28.27 -8.80 33.63
CA ASP A 133 27.16 -9.59 33.11
C ASP A 133 26.03 -9.63 34.14
N VAL A 134 24.79 -9.50 33.67
CA VAL A 134 23.59 -9.67 34.50
C VAL A 134 22.81 -10.89 34.05
N SER A 135 22.41 -11.72 35.01
CA SER A 135 21.57 -12.88 34.77
C SER A 135 20.36 -12.92 35.70
N GLY A 136 19.24 -13.34 35.12
CA GLY A 136 17.95 -13.45 35.76
C GLY A 136 17.12 -14.55 35.10
N LYS A 137 15.95 -14.84 35.67
CA LYS A 137 14.99 -15.77 35.07
C LYS A 137 13.56 -15.33 35.35
N MET A 138 12.66 -15.62 34.41
CA MET A 138 11.23 -15.39 34.54
C MET A 138 10.46 -16.58 34.00
N ASN A 139 9.29 -16.86 34.55
CA ASN A 139 8.32 -17.79 33.96
C ASN A 139 6.98 -17.08 33.76
N ARG A 140 6.11 -17.72 32.97
CA ARG A 140 4.81 -17.15 32.62
C ARG A 140 3.95 -16.82 33.84
N ALA A 141 3.87 -17.72 34.81
CA ALA A 141 3.03 -17.54 35.99
C ALA A 141 3.41 -16.28 36.80
N LYS A 142 4.71 -16.09 37.04
CA LYS A 142 5.21 -14.90 37.73
C LYS A 142 5.07 -13.62 36.90
N PHE A 143 5.22 -13.69 35.58
CA PHE A 143 4.97 -12.55 34.70
C PHE A 143 3.48 -12.13 34.71
N GLU A 144 2.56 -13.10 34.68
CA GLU A 144 1.12 -12.86 34.75
C GLU A 144 0.71 -12.29 36.12
N GLU A 145 1.35 -12.73 37.22
CA GLU A 145 1.22 -12.13 38.56
C GLU A 145 1.70 -10.67 38.61
N LEU A 146 2.86 -10.36 38.04
CA LEU A 146 3.43 -8.99 37.96
C LEU A 146 2.58 -8.02 37.11
N CYS A 147 1.70 -8.54 36.26
CA CYS A 147 0.87 -7.77 35.34
C CYS A 147 -0.64 -7.95 35.62
N ALA A 148 -1.02 -8.50 36.78
CA ALA A 148 -2.40 -8.86 37.10
C ALA A 148 -3.38 -7.67 36.99
N ASP A 149 -2.96 -6.48 37.41
CA ASP A 149 -3.72 -5.23 37.32
C ASP A 149 -3.89 -4.75 35.86
N LEU A 150 -2.87 -4.94 35.01
CA LEU A 150 -2.96 -4.64 33.58
C LEU A 150 -3.94 -5.61 32.89
N ILE A 151 -3.92 -6.89 33.28
CA ILE A 151 -4.82 -7.92 32.76
C ILE A 151 -6.27 -7.66 33.21
N GLU A 152 -6.49 -7.20 34.44
CA GLU A 152 -7.81 -6.82 34.93
C GLU A 152 -8.41 -5.65 34.13
N ARG A 153 -7.59 -4.60 33.90
CA ARG A 153 -7.96 -3.41 33.12
C ARG A 153 -8.46 -3.69 31.70
N VAL A 154 -8.05 -4.80 31.08
CA VAL A 154 -8.55 -5.24 29.75
C VAL A 154 -10.08 -5.29 29.70
N THR A 155 -10.76 -5.60 30.81
CA THR A 155 -12.22 -5.70 30.85
C THR A 155 -12.96 -4.36 30.82
N VAL A 156 -12.33 -3.28 31.29
CA VAL A 156 -12.94 -1.94 31.39
C VAL A 156 -13.41 -1.40 30.03
N PRO A 157 -12.58 -1.37 28.96
CA PRO A 157 -13.06 -0.93 27.65
C PRO A 157 -14.07 -1.89 27.02
N LEU A 158 -14.03 -3.20 27.34
CA LEU A 158 -15.00 -4.16 26.80
C LEU A 158 -16.41 -3.93 27.37
N VAL A 159 -16.53 -3.62 28.67
CA VAL A 159 -17.80 -3.21 29.29
C VAL A 159 -18.29 -1.89 28.68
N ALA A 160 -17.41 -0.88 28.63
CA ALA A 160 -17.76 0.43 28.11
C ALA A 160 -18.20 0.40 26.63
N ALA A 161 -17.62 -0.47 25.80
CA ALA A 161 -18.06 -0.67 24.42
C ALA A 161 -19.48 -1.26 24.35
N LEU A 162 -19.77 -2.33 25.09
CA LEU A 162 -21.11 -2.94 25.12
C LEU A 162 -22.20 -1.95 25.57
N GLU A 163 -21.94 -1.21 26.65
CA GLU A 163 -22.87 -0.20 27.18
C GLU A 163 -23.13 0.93 26.18
N GLN A 164 -22.08 1.39 25.48
CA GLN A 164 -22.20 2.44 24.47
C GLN A 164 -22.92 1.98 23.20
N ALA A 165 -22.65 0.76 22.72
CA ALA A 165 -23.35 0.15 21.59
C ALA A 165 -24.79 -0.25 21.93
N ARG A 166 -25.13 -0.35 23.23
CA ARG A 166 -26.44 -0.81 23.75
C ARG A 166 -26.82 -2.22 23.30
N ILE A 167 -25.82 -3.08 23.13
CA ILE A 167 -25.98 -4.49 22.76
C ILE A 167 -25.71 -5.40 23.96
N GLN A 168 -26.35 -6.57 24.00
CA GLN A 168 -26.08 -7.57 25.03
C GLN A 168 -25.01 -8.57 24.54
N LEU A 169 -24.33 -9.22 25.49
CA LEU A 169 -23.30 -10.24 25.20
C LEU A 169 -23.79 -11.35 24.26
N GLN A 170 -25.08 -11.70 24.33
CA GLN A 170 -25.69 -12.72 23.48
C GLN A 170 -25.77 -12.30 22.00
N ASP A 171 -25.94 -11.00 21.72
CA ASP A 171 -26.19 -10.46 20.38
C ASP A 171 -24.92 -10.43 19.50
N ILE A 172 -23.75 -10.61 20.11
CA ILE A 172 -22.46 -10.70 19.41
C ILE A 172 -22.35 -12.04 18.69
N SER A 173 -22.18 -12.01 17.37
CA SER A 173 -22.00 -13.23 16.55
C SER A 173 -20.60 -13.83 16.65
N ALA A 174 -19.56 -12.99 16.64
CA ALA A 174 -18.15 -13.40 16.66
C ALA A 174 -17.29 -12.32 17.35
N VAL A 175 -16.11 -12.72 17.84
CA VAL A 175 -15.12 -11.83 18.44
C VAL A 175 -13.77 -12.15 17.82
N GLU A 176 -13.18 -11.17 17.14
CA GLU A 176 -11.84 -11.25 16.57
C GLU A 176 -10.87 -10.41 17.40
N ILE A 177 -9.65 -10.91 17.63
CA ILE A 177 -8.60 -10.21 18.36
C ILE A 177 -7.41 -9.92 17.43
N VAL A 178 -6.88 -8.68 17.50
CA VAL A 178 -5.80 -8.20 16.63
C VAL A 178 -4.70 -7.51 17.44
N GLY A 179 -3.48 -7.46 16.89
CA GLY A 179 -2.32 -6.83 17.53
C GLY A 179 -1.55 -7.75 18.47
N GLY A 180 -0.21 -7.68 18.41
CA GLY A 180 0.70 -8.64 19.05
C GLY A 180 0.59 -8.77 20.58
N ALA A 181 0.11 -7.75 21.29
CA ALA A 181 -0.11 -7.85 22.75
C ALA A 181 -1.21 -8.86 23.11
N THR A 182 -2.18 -9.09 22.22
CA THR A 182 -3.22 -10.13 22.40
C THR A 182 -2.67 -11.55 22.32
N GLN A 183 -1.40 -11.76 21.92
CA GLN A 183 -0.77 -13.07 21.93
C GLN A 183 -0.44 -13.58 23.36
N ILE A 184 -0.51 -12.72 24.39
CA ILE A 184 -0.30 -13.10 25.80
C ILE A 184 -1.46 -14.02 26.26
N PRO A 185 -1.19 -15.25 26.76
CA PRO A 185 -2.23 -16.21 27.14
C PRO A 185 -3.24 -15.69 28.17
N ALA A 186 -2.81 -15.02 29.24
CA ALA A 186 -3.72 -14.43 30.22
C ALA A 186 -4.66 -13.36 29.63
N VAL A 187 -4.19 -12.56 28.67
CA VAL A 187 -5.03 -11.55 27.98
C VAL A 187 -6.11 -12.25 27.14
N LYS A 188 -5.75 -13.29 26.36
CA LYS A 188 -6.74 -14.12 25.65
C LYS A 188 -7.74 -14.75 26.60
N ALA A 189 -7.27 -15.35 27.70
CA ALA A 189 -8.12 -16.00 28.69
C ALA A 189 -9.13 -15.02 29.32
N GLN A 190 -8.70 -13.80 29.63
CA GLN A 190 -9.59 -12.76 30.16
C GLN A 190 -10.65 -12.32 29.14
N ILE A 191 -10.30 -12.20 27.86
CA ILE A 191 -11.24 -11.88 26.77
C ILE A 191 -12.23 -13.04 26.55
N CYS A 192 -11.76 -14.30 26.47
CA CYS A 192 -12.62 -15.50 26.42
C CYS A 192 -13.61 -15.53 27.58
N LYS A 193 -13.13 -15.28 28.81
CA LYS A 193 -13.92 -15.26 30.04
C LYS A 193 -14.99 -14.18 30.03
N PHE A 194 -14.68 -13.00 29.49
CA PHE A 194 -15.63 -11.88 29.38
C PHE A 194 -16.76 -12.20 28.39
N PHE A 195 -16.42 -12.60 27.16
CA PHE A 195 -17.41 -12.88 26.13
C PHE A 195 -18.09 -14.25 26.26
N LYS A 196 -17.58 -15.14 27.13
CA LYS A 196 -18.04 -16.52 27.33
C LYS A 196 -18.07 -17.33 26.02
N ARG A 197 -17.14 -17.01 25.12
CA ARG A 197 -16.93 -17.63 23.80
C ARG A 197 -15.44 -17.88 23.63
N ASP A 198 -15.09 -18.87 22.81
CA ASP A 198 -13.70 -19.09 22.44
C ASP A 198 -13.25 -18.01 21.43
N VAL A 199 -12.15 -17.33 21.73
CA VAL A 199 -11.47 -16.38 20.82
C VAL A 199 -10.08 -16.87 20.42
N SER A 200 -9.77 -18.14 20.68
CA SER A 200 -8.47 -18.75 20.39
C SER A 200 -8.24 -18.96 18.89
N SER A 201 -9.31 -19.22 18.13
CA SER A 201 -9.31 -19.36 16.67
C SER A 201 -9.77 -18.05 16.00
N THR A 202 -8.85 -17.12 15.77
CA THR A 202 -9.12 -15.94 14.92
C THR A 202 -9.13 -16.34 13.45
N THR A 203 -10.02 -15.75 12.65
CA THR A 203 -10.05 -16.02 11.20
C THR A 203 -8.97 -15.26 10.43
N LEU A 204 -8.40 -14.22 11.04
CA LEU A 204 -7.36 -13.37 10.46
C LEU A 204 -6.03 -13.50 11.20
N ASN A 205 -4.93 -13.23 10.49
CA ASN A 205 -3.61 -13.04 11.10
C ASN A 205 -3.59 -11.71 11.87
N ALA A 206 -3.47 -11.78 13.20
CA ALA A 206 -3.53 -10.63 14.12
C ALA A 206 -2.48 -9.54 13.85
N ASP A 207 -1.34 -9.88 13.25
CA ASP A 207 -0.24 -8.94 12.99
C ASP A 207 -0.37 -8.26 11.60
N GLU A 208 -1.08 -8.88 10.65
CA GLU A 208 -1.22 -8.38 9.27
C GLU A 208 -2.59 -7.80 8.93
N ALA A 209 -3.64 -8.13 9.70
CA ALA A 209 -5.03 -7.76 9.40
C ALA A 209 -5.21 -6.26 9.13
N VAL A 210 -4.60 -5.42 9.99
CA VAL A 210 -4.58 -3.96 9.87
C VAL A 210 -3.96 -3.51 8.54
N ALA A 211 -2.73 -3.96 8.25
CA ALA A 211 -2.00 -3.52 7.06
C ALA A 211 -2.73 -3.95 5.76
N ARG A 212 -3.31 -5.16 5.75
CA ARG A 212 -4.13 -5.66 4.65
C ARG A 212 -5.42 -4.84 4.47
N GLY A 213 -6.09 -4.46 5.55
CA GLY A 213 -7.25 -3.55 5.52
C GLY A 213 -6.90 -2.14 5.03
N CYS A 214 -5.74 -1.61 5.43
CA CYS A 214 -5.23 -0.35 4.88
C CYS A 214 -4.97 -0.44 3.37
N ALA A 215 -4.27 -1.49 2.92
CA ALA A 215 -3.97 -1.72 1.50
C ALA A 215 -5.24 -1.86 0.64
N LEU A 216 -6.23 -2.61 1.12
CA LEU A 216 -7.50 -2.81 0.41
C LEU A 216 -8.24 -1.49 0.20
N GLN A 217 -8.34 -0.63 1.21
CA GLN A 217 -8.99 0.68 1.03
C GLN A 217 -8.18 1.62 0.12
N CYS A 218 -6.83 1.58 0.16
CA CYS A 218 -6.03 2.32 -0.82
C CYS A 218 -6.36 1.90 -2.25
N ALA A 219 -6.57 0.59 -2.50
CA ALA A 219 -7.04 0.11 -3.78
C ALA A 219 -8.47 0.58 -4.10
N MET A 220 -9.39 0.64 -3.12
CA MET A 220 -10.75 1.18 -3.31
C MET A 220 -10.79 2.68 -3.64
N LEU A 221 -9.84 3.46 -3.12
CA LEU A 221 -9.74 4.90 -3.36
C LEU A 221 -8.89 5.24 -4.59
N SER A 222 -8.15 4.27 -5.14
CA SER A 222 -7.32 4.44 -6.32
C SER A 222 -8.16 4.23 -7.59
N PRO A 223 -8.19 5.19 -8.53
CA PRO A 223 -8.88 5.00 -9.81
C PRO A 223 -8.21 3.94 -10.71
N ALA A 224 -6.99 3.49 -10.37
CA ALA A 224 -6.24 2.50 -11.15
C ALA A 224 -6.66 1.04 -10.87
N PHE A 225 -7.34 0.78 -9.75
CA PHE A 225 -7.72 -0.58 -9.34
C PHE A 225 -9.23 -0.70 -9.17
N LYS A 226 -9.84 -1.71 -9.82
CA LYS A 226 -11.24 -2.05 -9.58
C LYS A 226 -11.33 -3.19 -8.58
N VAL A 227 -11.65 -2.84 -7.33
CA VAL A 227 -11.94 -3.79 -6.25
C VAL A 227 -13.44 -3.85 -5.98
N ARG A 228 -13.89 -4.73 -5.07
CA ARG A 228 -15.29 -4.81 -4.66
C ARG A 228 -15.65 -3.58 -3.82
N ASP A 229 -16.77 -2.94 -4.14
CA ASP A 229 -17.27 -1.81 -3.37
C ASP A 229 -17.74 -2.23 -1.97
N PHE A 230 -17.26 -1.52 -0.96
CA PHE A 230 -17.69 -1.62 0.43
C PHE A 230 -17.90 -0.21 0.98
N THR A 231 -18.99 0.01 1.71
CA THR A 231 -19.22 1.27 2.42
C THR A 231 -18.86 1.09 3.88
N ILE A 232 -18.05 2.01 4.41
CA ILE A 232 -17.57 1.96 5.80
C ILE A 232 -17.86 3.31 6.46
N THR A 233 -18.55 3.24 7.60
CA THR A 233 -18.99 4.39 8.40
C THR A 233 -18.35 4.31 9.79
N ASP A 234 -17.45 5.23 10.06
CA ASP A 234 -16.70 5.29 11.32
C ASP A 234 -17.51 6.12 12.36
N ALA A 235 -17.02 6.23 13.60
CA ALA A 235 -17.70 6.92 14.69
C ALA A 235 -16.79 7.97 15.36
N VAL A 236 -17.37 9.11 15.76
CA VAL A 236 -16.64 10.18 16.46
C VAL A 236 -16.49 9.84 17.95
N PRO A 237 -15.27 9.63 18.48
CA PRO A 237 -15.05 9.11 19.85
C PRO A 237 -15.45 10.09 20.97
N PHE A 238 -15.33 11.39 20.72
CA PHE A 238 -15.55 12.45 21.71
C PHE A 238 -16.63 13.43 21.24
N PRO A 239 -17.54 13.89 22.13
CA PRO A 239 -18.60 14.82 21.75
C PRO A 239 -18.03 16.21 21.44
N ILE A 240 -18.38 16.76 20.27
CA ILE A 240 -17.87 18.02 19.73
C ILE A 240 -18.96 19.09 19.75
N SER A 241 -18.67 20.19 20.45
CA SER A 241 -19.51 21.37 20.53
C SER A 241 -18.91 22.55 19.77
N LEU A 242 -19.79 23.46 19.35
CA LEU A 242 -19.42 24.80 18.95
C LEU A 242 -19.89 25.80 20.00
N SER A 243 -19.05 26.80 20.29
CA SER A 243 -19.46 28.00 21.00
C SER A 243 -19.32 29.25 20.14
N TRP A 244 -20.12 30.26 20.43
CA TRP A 244 -20.09 31.54 19.73
C TRP A 244 -20.56 32.69 20.63
N SER A 245 -20.14 33.90 20.30
CA SER A 245 -20.66 35.10 20.96
C SER A 245 -22.12 35.36 20.56
N SER A 246 -23.01 35.50 21.54
CA SER A 246 -24.38 35.97 21.32
C SER A 246 -24.40 37.50 21.35
N GLU A 247 -25.17 38.11 20.45
CA GLU A 247 -25.50 39.55 20.56
C GLU A 247 -26.60 39.81 21.61
N ALA A 248 -27.24 38.77 22.14
CA ALA A 248 -28.42 38.86 23.01
C ALA A 248 -28.17 38.39 24.45
N ASP A 249 -27.16 37.53 24.66
CA ASP A 249 -26.81 36.99 25.98
C ASP A 249 -25.45 37.50 26.42
N ILE A 250 -25.27 37.71 27.73
CA ILE A 250 -24.01 38.16 28.34
C ILE A 250 -22.93 37.04 28.31
N GLY A 251 -23.28 35.83 27.88
CA GLY A 251 -22.39 34.66 27.80
C GLY A 251 -22.16 34.13 26.38
N LYS A 252 -21.17 33.23 26.24
CA LYS A 252 -21.01 32.39 25.04
C LYS A 252 -22.18 31.40 24.95
N SER A 253 -22.91 31.38 23.83
CA SER A 253 -23.83 30.27 23.55
C SER A 253 -23.02 29.04 23.17
N CYS A 254 -23.52 27.85 23.50
CA CYS A 254 -22.89 26.57 23.17
C CYS A 254 -23.93 25.59 22.62
N HIS A 255 -23.55 24.77 21.63
CA HIS A 255 -24.39 23.71 21.09
C HIS A 255 -23.54 22.50 20.68
N GLU A 256 -23.93 21.31 21.12
CA GLU A 256 -23.32 20.04 20.71
C GLU A 256 -23.70 19.71 19.27
N ILE A 257 -22.70 19.58 18.40
CA ILE A 257 -22.90 19.31 16.98
C ILE A 257 -22.77 17.82 16.70
N PHE A 258 -21.78 17.14 17.27
CA PHE A 258 -21.57 15.70 17.09
C PHE A 258 -21.43 15.06 18.47
N GLY A 259 -22.37 14.20 18.86
CA GLY A 259 -22.29 13.48 20.14
C GLY A 259 -21.24 12.36 20.13
N ARG A 260 -21.00 11.74 21.29
CA ARG A 260 -20.15 10.53 21.38
C ARG A 260 -20.70 9.42 20.48
N ASN A 261 -19.80 8.76 19.76
CA ASN A 261 -20.06 7.75 18.73
C ASN A 261 -20.99 8.20 17.59
N HIS A 262 -21.08 9.50 17.31
CA HIS A 262 -21.83 9.98 16.15
C HIS A 262 -21.18 9.45 14.85
N PRO A 263 -21.94 8.92 13.88
CA PRO A 263 -21.38 8.45 12.61
C PRO A 263 -20.59 9.54 11.87
N CYS A 264 -19.47 9.16 11.25
CA CYS A 264 -18.70 9.99 10.34
C CYS A 264 -18.34 9.24 9.03
N PRO A 265 -18.27 9.93 7.87
CA PRO A 265 -18.43 11.37 7.68
C PRO A 265 -19.87 11.86 7.90
N SER A 266 -20.02 13.07 8.44
CA SER A 266 -21.34 13.70 8.64
C SER A 266 -21.24 15.22 8.66
N ALA A 267 -22.30 15.90 8.22
CA ALA A 267 -22.35 17.36 8.18
C ALA A 267 -23.67 17.88 8.76
N LYS A 268 -23.59 18.96 9.55
CA LYS A 268 -24.74 19.68 10.09
C LYS A 268 -24.74 21.13 9.62
N LEU A 269 -25.94 21.63 9.33
CA LEU A 269 -26.16 22.98 8.82
C LEU A 269 -26.79 23.85 9.92
N ILE A 270 -25.99 24.75 10.49
CA ILE A 270 -26.42 25.64 11.57
C ILE A 270 -26.82 26.98 10.98
N THR A 271 -27.91 27.55 11.46
CA THR A 271 -28.39 28.88 11.01
C THR A 271 -28.17 29.90 12.11
N PHE A 272 -27.41 30.95 11.77
CA PHE A 272 -27.17 32.11 12.61
C PHE A 272 -27.88 33.35 12.06
N TYR A 273 -28.19 34.29 12.95
CA TYR A 273 -28.76 35.60 12.60
C TYR A 273 -27.83 36.68 13.16
N ARG A 274 -27.06 37.34 12.29
CA ARG A 274 -25.97 38.26 12.68
C ARG A 274 -25.97 39.53 11.82
N ARG A 275 -25.43 40.62 12.36
CA ARG A 275 -25.20 41.89 11.62
C ARG A 275 -23.75 42.10 11.19
N LYS A 276 -22.81 41.39 11.82
CA LYS A 276 -21.36 41.53 11.64
C LYS A 276 -20.70 40.15 11.62
N SER A 277 -19.45 40.13 11.15
CA SER A 277 -18.52 39.00 11.30
C SER A 277 -18.52 38.46 12.74
N PHE A 278 -18.43 37.14 12.89
CA PHE A 278 -18.42 36.48 14.20
C PHE A 278 -17.50 35.26 14.20
N ILE A 279 -17.19 34.79 15.41
CA ILE A 279 -16.25 33.70 15.64
C ILE A 279 -17.02 32.48 16.17
N LEU A 280 -16.70 31.32 15.61
CA LEU A 280 -17.11 30.00 16.06
C LEU A 280 -15.90 29.29 16.67
N GLU A 281 -15.99 28.82 17.90
CA GLU A 281 -14.94 28.06 18.57
C GLU A 281 -15.38 26.60 18.71
N ALA A 282 -14.65 25.68 18.10
CA ALA A 282 -14.87 24.24 18.19
C ALA A 282 -14.06 23.62 19.31
N PHE A 283 -14.70 22.78 20.12
CA PHE A 283 -14.08 22.16 21.28
C PHE A 283 -14.77 20.87 21.69
N TYR A 284 -14.07 20.05 22.45
CA TYR A 284 -14.61 18.84 23.06
C TYR A 284 -15.44 19.16 24.31
N SER A 285 -16.66 18.62 24.32
CA SER A 285 -17.67 18.90 25.36
C SER A 285 -17.34 18.17 26.67
N ASP A 286 -16.83 16.94 26.56
CA ASP A 286 -16.46 16.06 27.67
C ASP A 286 -14.94 16.06 27.88
N ARG A 287 -14.45 17.07 28.59
CA ARG A 287 -13.01 17.24 28.90
C ARG A 287 -12.43 16.11 29.77
N ALA A 288 -13.26 15.47 30.60
CA ALA A 288 -12.80 14.42 31.52
C ALA A 288 -12.47 13.12 30.78
N SER A 289 -13.09 12.89 29.61
CA SER A 289 -12.82 11.73 28.76
C SER A 289 -11.60 11.86 27.84
N LEU A 290 -10.98 13.04 27.75
CA LEU A 290 -9.87 13.26 26.83
C LEU A 290 -8.56 12.69 27.43
N PRO A 291 -7.75 11.96 26.65
CA PRO A 291 -6.40 11.55 27.07
C PRO A 291 -5.42 12.74 27.20
N PHE A 292 -5.74 13.89 26.61
CA PHE A 292 -4.93 15.10 26.62
C PHE A 292 -5.69 16.31 27.19
N PRO A 293 -5.02 17.25 27.87
CA PRO A 293 -5.67 18.37 28.55
C PRO A 293 -6.24 19.44 27.60
N GLU A 294 -5.83 19.45 26.33
CA GLU A 294 -6.31 20.44 25.36
C GLU A 294 -7.69 20.03 24.81
N ALA A 295 -8.67 20.91 25.00
CA ALA A 295 -10.04 20.69 24.57
C ALA A 295 -10.43 21.52 23.35
N LYS A 296 -9.70 22.60 23.02
CA LYS A 296 -9.98 23.47 21.87
C LYS A 296 -9.46 22.82 20.59
N ILE A 297 -10.35 22.54 19.65
CA ILE A 297 -10.04 22.00 18.33
C ILE A 297 -9.59 23.12 17.39
N GLY A 298 -10.32 24.23 17.38
CA GLY A 298 -10.02 25.34 16.49
C GLY A 298 -11.04 26.48 16.55
N GLU A 299 -10.76 27.53 15.80
CA GLU A 299 -11.52 28.77 15.74
C GLU A 299 -11.76 29.15 14.28
N TYR A 300 -13.02 29.45 13.94
CA TYR A 300 -13.47 29.74 12.58
C TYR A 300 -14.16 31.09 12.58
N LYS A 301 -13.55 32.07 11.92
CA LYS A 301 -14.02 33.45 11.85
C LYS A 301 -14.72 33.67 10.52
N VAL A 302 -16.05 33.79 10.57
CA VAL A 302 -16.89 34.05 9.39
C VAL A 302 -16.89 35.55 9.12
N GLN A 303 -16.36 35.96 7.98
CA GLN A 303 -16.15 37.36 7.62
C GLN A 303 -17.17 37.88 6.59
N ASN A 304 -17.13 39.19 6.32
CA ASN A 304 -17.89 39.89 5.26
C ASN A 304 -19.43 39.73 5.33
N ILE A 305 -19.98 39.55 6.53
CA ILE A 305 -21.43 39.54 6.76
C ILE A 305 -21.96 40.96 6.66
N GLN A 306 -22.75 41.22 5.62
CA GLN A 306 -23.54 42.45 5.47
C GLN A 306 -24.95 42.23 6.01
N PRO A 307 -25.58 43.24 6.66
CA PRO A 307 -27.00 43.17 7.03
C PRO A 307 -27.91 43.09 5.79
N GLN A 308 -29.16 42.66 5.96
CA GLN A 308 -30.14 42.75 4.87
C GLN A 308 -30.54 44.21 4.61
N GLU A 309 -31.06 44.51 3.43
CA GLU A 309 -31.42 45.86 2.96
C GLU A 309 -32.31 46.63 3.95
N ASN A 310 -33.17 45.93 4.69
CA ASN A 310 -34.04 46.47 5.74
C ASN A 310 -33.34 46.75 7.10
N GLY A 311 -32.02 46.60 7.21
CA GLY A 311 -31.28 46.66 8.48
C GLY A 311 -31.46 45.45 9.41
N GLU A 312 -32.22 44.45 8.96
CA GLU A 312 -32.43 43.18 9.68
C GLU A 312 -31.16 42.30 9.70
N LYS A 313 -31.10 41.38 10.66
CA LYS A 313 -30.00 40.44 10.81
C LYS A 313 -29.92 39.50 9.61
N ALA A 314 -28.75 39.41 8.98
CA ALA A 314 -28.55 38.47 7.89
C ALA A 314 -28.64 37.03 8.40
N LYS A 315 -29.41 36.21 7.67
CA LYS A 315 -29.52 34.77 7.92
C LYS A 315 -28.30 34.08 7.30
N VAL A 316 -27.37 33.66 8.13
CA VAL A 316 -26.13 32.99 7.72
C VAL A 316 -26.24 31.49 8.01
N LYS A 317 -26.15 30.67 6.97
CA LYS A 317 -26.11 29.20 7.08
C LYS A 317 -24.66 28.74 7.05
N VAL A 318 -24.20 28.09 8.12
CA VAL A 318 -22.84 27.55 8.23
C VAL A 318 -22.91 26.03 8.23
N ARG A 319 -22.17 25.39 7.31
CA ARG A 319 -22.04 23.94 7.21
C ARG A 319 -20.78 23.51 7.96
N VAL A 320 -20.98 22.72 8.99
CA VAL A 320 -19.93 22.13 9.83
C VAL A 320 -19.91 20.64 9.55
N GLU A 321 -18.76 20.06 9.28
CA GLU A 321 -18.64 18.63 8.99
C GLU A 321 -17.53 17.97 9.79
N VAL A 322 -17.72 16.68 10.07
CA VAL A 322 -16.64 15.74 10.35
C VAL A 322 -16.40 14.97 9.06
N ASN A 323 -15.19 15.08 8.52
CA ASN A 323 -14.81 14.39 7.29
C ASN A 323 -14.57 12.88 7.51
N CYS A 324 -14.20 12.17 6.45
CA CYS A 324 -13.97 10.73 6.49
C CYS A 324 -12.72 10.30 7.31
N ASN A 325 -11.93 11.23 7.82
CA ASN A 325 -10.77 11.00 8.70
C ASN A 325 -11.10 11.22 10.19
N GLY A 326 -12.34 11.62 10.51
CA GLY A 326 -12.72 12.04 11.87
C GLY A 326 -12.27 13.46 12.24
N VAL A 327 -11.92 14.30 11.25
CA VAL A 327 -11.45 15.68 11.47
C VAL A 327 -12.57 16.68 11.16
N VAL A 328 -12.69 17.72 12.00
CA VAL A 328 -13.72 18.78 11.92
C VAL A 328 -13.27 19.93 11.02
N SER A 329 -14.18 20.38 10.16
CA SER A 329 -14.00 21.58 9.33
C SER A 329 -15.32 22.35 9.17
N VAL A 330 -15.21 23.64 8.83
CA VAL A 330 -16.38 24.47 8.49
C VAL A 330 -16.35 24.70 6.98
N THR A 331 -16.89 23.75 6.21
CA THR A 331 -16.77 23.69 4.75
C THR A 331 -17.28 24.94 4.03
N SER A 332 -18.35 25.55 4.54
CA SER A 332 -18.96 26.71 3.90
C SER A 332 -19.82 27.54 4.85
N ALA A 333 -19.83 28.85 4.61
CA ALA A 333 -20.76 29.80 5.20
C ALA A 333 -21.47 30.54 4.06
N THR A 334 -22.80 30.60 4.11
CA THR A 334 -23.61 31.27 3.09
C THR A 334 -24.60 32.23 3.71
N ALA A 335 -24.51 33.51 3.35
CA ALA A 335 -25.53 34.49 3.64
C ALA A 335 -26.74 34.26 2.71
N VAL A 336 -27.93 34.39 3.28
CA VAL A 336 -29.21 34.24 2.57
C VAL A 336 -29.85 35.62 2.43
N THR A 337 -29.84 36.17 1.23
CA THR A 337 -30.38 37.49 0.90
C THR A 337 -31.69 37.32 0.15
N ARG A 338 -32.72 38.06 0.57
CA ARG A 338 -33.98 38.19 -0.19
C ARG A 338 -33.76 39.25 -1.27
N VAL A 339 -34.13 38.97 -2.51
CA VAL A 339 -34.15 39.98 -3.58
C VAL A 339 -35.62 40.28 -3.90
N SER A 340 -36.02 41.54 -3.77
CA SER A 340 -37.25 42.06 -4.37
C SER A 340 -37.01 42.24 -5.86
N THR A 341 -37.90 41.69 -6.69
CA THR A 341 -38.00 42.05 -8.10
C THR A 341 -38.90 43.26 -8.22
N ASP A 342 -38.32 44.40 -8.58
CA ASP A 342 -39.08 45.54 -9.09
C ASP A 342 -39.40 45.29 -10.57
N GLU A 343 -40.68 45.40 -10.95
CA GLU A 343 -41.16 45.19 -12.31
C GLU A 343 -41.02 46.47 -13.14
N THR A 344 -39.87 46.67 -13.79
CA THR A 344 -39.74 47.60 -14.92
C THR A 344 -38.74 47.09 -15.96
N GLU A 345 -39.24 46.33 -16.94
CA GLU A 345 -38.71 46.31 -18.28
C GLU A 345 -39.89 46.16 -19.25
N THR A 346 -40.15 47.21 -20.03
CA THR A 346 -41.30 47.31 -20.94
C THR A 346 -41.08 46.47 -22.19
N THR A 347 -42.07 45.66 -22.52
CA THR A 347 -42.07 44.86 -23.75
C THR A 347 -42.29 45.75 -24.98
N GLU A 348 -41.28 45.89 -25.82
CA GLU A 348 -41.47 46.22 -27.24
C GLU A 348 -41.16 44.98 -28.08
N ILE A 349 -42.12 44.62 -28.95
CA ILE A 349 -42.04 43.46 -29.83
C ILE A 349 -41.91 43.97 -31.26
N ASN A 350 -40.90 43.50 -31.99
CA ASN A 350 -40.95 43.11 -33.42
C ASN A 350 -39.51 42.93 -33.96
N GLY A 351 -39.21 41.79 -34.60
CA GLY A 351 -37.85 41.59 -35.17
C GLY A 351 -37.42 40.16 -35.54
N GLU A 352 -38.29 39.41 -36.22
CA GLU A 352 -37.92 38.38 -37.23
C GLU A 352 -37.24 37.03 -36.88
N MET A 353 -37.84 36.00 -37.51
CA MET A 353 -37.28 34.74 -38.05
C MET A 353 -36.71 33.64 -37.14
N TYR A 354 -37.53 32.60 -36.99
CA TYR A 354 -37.05 31.21 -36.95
C TYR A 354 -36.52 30.80 -38.34
N ASN A 355 -35.38 30.12 -38.38
CA ASN A 355 -35.13 29.11 -39.40
C ASN A 355 -35.06 27.75 -38.70
N ASP A 356 -35.97 26.87 -39.11
CA ASP A 356 -35.92 25.43 -38.89
C ASP A 356 -35.05 24.82 -40.01
N ASP A 357 -34.16 23.90 -39.63
CA ASP A 357 -33.47 22.99 -40.55
C ASP A 357 -33.31 21.66 -39.80
N GLY A 358 -34.31 20.81 -39.90
CA GLY A 358 -34.31 19.48 -39.30
C GLY A 358 -33.47 18.47 -40.09
N PHE A 359 -33.34 17.28 -39.53
CA PHE A 359 -33.22 16.07 -40.34
C PHE A 359 -34.08 14.97 -39.73
N ASP A 360 -35.24 14.77 -40.35
CA ASP A 360 -36.11 13.62 -40.16
C ASP A 360 -35.57 12.43 -40.98
N LEU A 361 -35.90 11.20 -40.57
CA LEU A 361 -36.03 10.07 -41.50
C LEU A 361 -36.88 8.95 -40.86
N ASP A 362 -38.08 8.81 -41.40
CA ASP A 362 -39.18 7.99 -40.90
C ASP A 362 -39.09 6.49 -41.32
N ALA A 363 -39.96 5.66 -40.76
CA ALA A 363 -39.92 4.20 -40.83
C ALA A 363 -40.43 3.57 -42.14
N ARG A 364 -39.95 2.35 -42.48
CA ARG A 364 -40.80 1.22 -42.99
C ARG A 364 -40.09 -0.14 -43.18
N ASP A 365 -40.51 -1.09 -42.35
CA ASP A 365 -41.08 -2.43 -42.68
C ASP A 365 -40.24 -3.60 -43.26
N LYS A 366 -40.63 -4.82 -42.81
CA LYS A 366 -40.23 -6.20 -43.20
C LYS A 366 -38.85 -6.69 -42.72
N THR A 367 -38.64 -7.95 -42.28
CA THR A 367 -39.41 -9.21 -42.47
C THR A 367 -39.27 -10.17 -41.25
N GLN A 368 -40.06 -11.25 -41.21
CA GLN A 368 -40.03 -12.38 -40.25
C GLN A 368 -38.64 -13.08 -40.21
N GLU A 369 -38.17 -13.74 -39.14
CA GLU A 369 -38.68 -15.01 -38.58
C GLU A 369 -38.13 -15.34 -37.16
N THR A 370 -38.97 -15.97 -36.33
CA THR A 370 -38.75 -17.08 -35.34
C THR A 370 -37.44 -17.18 -34.51
N SER A 371 -37.39 -17.60 -33.23
CA SER A 371 -38.34 -18.30 -32.35
C SER A 371 -38.07 -17.96 -30.87
N SER A 372 -39.10 -17.84 -30.03
CA SER A 372 -38.97 -18.17 -28.60
C SER A 372 -40.27 -18.74 -28.04
N VAL A 373 -40.17 -19.91 -27.40
CA VAL A 373 -41.23 -20.63 -26.67
C VAL A 373 -40.54 -21.11 -25.39
N GLN A 374 -40.73 -20.41 -24.28
CA GLN A 374 -41.72 -20.73 -23.24
C GLN A 374 -41.60 -22.14 -22.65
N LEU A 375 -41.40 -22.21 -21.32
CA LEU A 375 -42.38 -22.84 -20.42
C LEU A 375 -42.16 -22.43 -18.95
N SER A 376 -43.26 -22.45 -18.19
CA SER A 376 -43.48 -21.86 -16.86
C SER A 376 -43.66 -22.92 -15.75
N ILE A 377 -44.33 -22.56 -14.64
CA ILE A 377 -44.74 -23.36 -13.45
C ILE A 377 -43.71 -23.33 -12.28
N ASP A 378 -44.01 -22.87 -11.05
CA ASP A 378 -45.16 -22.07 -10.56
C ASP A 378 -44.92 -21.39 -9.17
N LYS A 379 -45.97 -20.79 -8.56
CA LYS A 379 -46.03 -20.33 -7.16
C LYS A 379 -47.42 -20.54 -6.53
N GLU A 380 -47.51 -21.17 -5.36
CA GLU A 380 -48.75 -21.28 -4.58
C GLU A 380 -48.77 -20.44 -3.28
N SER A 381 -49.77 -19.54 -3.18
CA SER A 381 -50.55 -19.23 -1.95
C SER A 381 -49.83 -18.50 -0.78
N LEU A 382 -50.40 -17.65 0.08
CA LEU A 382 -51.75 -17.44 0.69
C LEU A 382 -51.96 -15.91 0.99
N PRO A 383 -53.08 -15.40 1.57
CA PRO A 383 -53.79 -14.24 1.00
C PRO A 383 -53.98 -12.99 1.89
N THR A 384 -54.51 -11.93 1.26
CA THR A 384 -54.99 -10.67 1.90
C THR A 384 -56.52 -10.66 2.06
N ALA A 385 -57.04 -9.97 3.09
CA ALA A 385 -58.47 -9.74 3.35
C ALA A 385 -58.71 -8.28 3.87
N PRO A 386 -59.94 -7.72 3.90
CA PRO A 386 -60.31 -6.75 2.83
C PRO A 386 -61.16 -5.51 3.28
N CYS A 387 -61.72 -4.79 2.28
CA CYS A 387 -62.90 -3.88 2.32
C CYS A 387 -62.70 -2.40 2.73
N PRO A 388 -63.66 -1.49 2.41
CA PRO A 388 -64.34 -1.27 1.11
C PRO A 388 -64.45 0.25 0.73
N PRO A 389 -64.97 0.63 -0.47
CA PRO A 389 -64.99 2.03 -0.95
C PRO A 389 -66.28 2.80 -0.61
N HIS A 390 -66.30 4.13 -0.83
CA HIS A 390 -67.52 4.94 -0.76
C HIS A 390 -67.60 6.05 -1.84
N GLU A 391 -68.81 6.28 -2.34
CA GLU A 391 -69.11 7.09 -3.53
C GLU A 391 -69.32 8.60 -3.29
N ASN A 392 -69.26 9.36 -4.38
CA ASN A 392 -69.60 10.79 -4.45
C ASN A 392 -71.06 11.11 -4.07
N ARG A 393 -71.28 12.20 -3.34
CA ARG A 393 -72.46 13.07 -3.49
C ARG A 393 -72.08 14.55 -3.38
N MET A 394 -72.50 15.35 -4.34
CA MET A 394 -72.53 16.81 -4.23
C MET A 394 -73.83 17.25 -3.54
N ASN A 395 -73.76 18.31 -2.75
CA ASN A 395 -74.71 19.41 -2.74
C ASN A 395 -74.02 20.62 -2.08
N GLY A 396 -74.28 21.83 -2.57
CA GLY A 396 -73.56 23.04 -2.15
C GLY A 396 -74.45 24.06 -1.48
N GLU A 397 -73.80 25.03 -0.83
CA GLU A 397 -74.37 26.33 -0.48
C GLU A 397 -73.24 27.38 -0.46
N VAL A 398 -73.60 28.66 -0.61
CA VAL A 398 -72.67 29.71 -1.08
C VAL A 398 -72.59 30.87 -0.07
N ASN A 399 -71.37 31.22 0.38
CA ASN A 399 -70.69 32.52 0.13
C ASN A 399 -69.82 33.09 1.28
N ASN A 400 -68.87 33.95 0.88
CA ASN A 400 -68.27 35.08 1.61
C ASN A 400 -67.23 34.85 2.74
N GLN A 401 -65.94 34.81 2.37
CA GLN A 401 -64.93 35.80 2.80
C GLN A 401 -63.68 35.75 1.89
N PRO A 402 -62.83 36.80 1.83
CA PRO A 402 -61.93 37.04 0.70
C PRO A 402 -60.71 36.12 0.65
N PRO A 403 -60.08 35.95 -0.53
CA PRO A 403 -58.85 35.17 -0.66
C PRO A 403 -57.67 35.88 0.01
N ASP A 404 -57.11 35.25 1.04
CA ASP A 404 -55.83 35.66 1.63
C ASP A 404 -54.75 35.75 0.54
N ALA A 405 -54.01 36.87 0.54
CA ALA A 405 -53.08 37.20 -0.51
C ALA A 405 -52.03 36.09 -0.71
N LYS A 406 -51.94 35.55 -1.94
CA LYS A 406 -50.85 34.67 -2.35
C LYS A 406 -49.53 35.42 -2.18
N LYS A 407 -48.82 35.14 -1.08
CA LYS A 407 -47.49 35.72 -0.81
C LYS A 407 -46.58 35.46 -2.01
N ALA A 408 -46.06 36.54 -2.59
CA ALA A 408 -45.15 36.47 -3.72
C ALA A 408 -43.97 35.54 -3.41
N ARG A 409 -43.59 34.69 -4.37
CA ARG A 409 -42.42 33.80 -4.23
C ARG A 409 -41.14 34.64 -4.31
N THR A 410 -40.70 35.16 -3.16
CA THR A 410 -39.41 35.86 -3.03
C THR A 410 -38.28 34.99 -3.56
N LYS A 411 -37.55 35.45 -4.59
CA LYS A 411 -36.32 34.79 -5.04
C LYS A 411 -35.23 35.03 -3.99
N VAL A 412 -34.53 33.96 -3.62
CA VAL A 412 -33.53 33.98 -2.55
C VAL A 412 -32.14 33.78 -3.15
N LYS A 413 -31.25 34.73 -2.95
CA LYS A 413 -29.85 34.66 -3.39
C LYS A 413 -28.98 34.13 -2.25
N HIS A 414 -28.13 33.17 -2.57
CA HIS A 414 -27.10 32.66 -1.66
C HIS A 414 -25.77 33.34 -2.00
N VAL A 415 -25.12 33.93 -1.00
CA VAL A 415 -23.81 34.58 -1.13
C VAL A 415 -22.81 33.84 -0.24
N GLY A 416 -21.72 33.33 -0.83
CA GLY A 416 -20.65 32.68 -0.08
C GLY A 416 -19.89 33.70 0.78
N LEU A 417 -19.58 33.33 2.02
CA LEU A 417 -18.82 34.15 2.96
C LEU A 417 -17.43 33.52 3.18
N PRO A 418 -16.35 34.31 3.18
CA PRO A 418 -15.02 33.80 3.51
C PRO A 418 -14.94 33.40 4.99
N ILE A 419 -14.20 32.32 5.24
CA ILE A 419 -13.92 31.76 6.56
C ILE A 419 -12.42 31.77 6.75
N GLU A 420 -11.97 32.34 7.86
CA GLU A 420 -10.60 32.28 8.34
C GLU A 420 -10.53 31.19 9.42
N GLU A 421 -9.75 30.13 9.19
CA GLU A 421 -9.61 29.00 10.11
C GLU A 421 -8.29 29.10 10.89
N THR A 422 -8.36 29.06 12.21
CA THR A 422 -7.22 28.97 13.13
C THR A 422 -7.35 27.68 13.94
N ILE A 423 -6.66 26.64 13.52
CA ILE A 423 -6.74 25.30 14.10
C ILE A 423 -5.68 25.13 15.19
N SER A 424 -6.05 24.53 16.31
CA SER A 424 -5.11 24.20 17.39
C SER A 424 -4.09 23.17 16.93
N GLN A 425 -2.80 23.44 17.18
CA GLN A 425 -1.70 22.47 17.07
C GLN A 425 -1.50 21.82 15.67
N GLN A 426 -2.12 22.33 14.60
CA GLN A 426 -1.79 21.93 13.23
C GLN A 426 -0.55 22.70 12.72
N LEU A 427 0.28 22.06 11.89
CA LEU A 427 1.40 22.71 11.23
C LEU A 427 0.92 23.78 10.24
N LEU A 428 1.50 24.99 10.34
CA LEU A 428 1.34 26.02 9.32
C LEU A 428 1.98 25.56 8.00
N LYS A 429 1.47 26.04 6.87
CA LYS A 429 1.92 25.64 5.53
C LYS A 429 3.43 25.87 5.33
N ASP A 430 3.96 26.97 5.86
CA ASP A 430 5.37 27.33 5.73
C ASP A 430 6.27 26.39 6.56
N CYS A 431 5.84 26.04 7.77
CA CYS A 431 6.49 25.02 8.60
C CYS A 431 6.45 23.64 7.92
N LEU A 432 5.30 23.26 7.35
CA LEU A 432 5.13 22.00 6.63
C LEU A 432 6.06 21.92 5.41
N SER A 433 6.17 22.99 4.62
CA SER A 433 7.13 23.07 3.51
C SER A 433 8.58 22.94 3.98
N THR A 434 8.92 23.58 5.11
CA THR A 434 10.25 23.49 5.71
C THR A 434 10.60 22.04 6.10
N TYR A 435 9.66 21.30 6.70
CA TYR A 435 9.87 19.89 7.04
C TYR A 435 9.95 18.99 5.80
N ILE A 436 9.12 19.23 4.78
CA ILE A 436 9.20 18.52 3.49
C ILE A 436 10.60 18.68 2.88
N ASP A 437 11.18 19.89 2.92
CA ASP A 437 12.51 20.14 2.34
C ASP A 437 13.66 19.65 3.23
N GLN A 438 13.43 19.43 4.53
CA GLN A 438 14.36 18.71 5.41
C GLN A 438 14.32 17.20 5.13
N GLU A 439 13.14 16.61 5.01
CA GLU A 439 12.95 15.18 4.72
C GLU A 439 13.58 14.78 3.38
N LYS A 440 13.40 15.60 2.33
CA LYS A 440 14.08 15.40 1.03
C LYS A 440 15.60 15.40 1.15
N LYS A 441 16.18 16.25 2.01
CA LYS A 441 17.64 16.30 2.23
C LYS A 441 18.13 15.05 2.94
N MET A 442 17.44 14.59 3.98
CA MET A 442 17.77 13.36 4.68
C MET A 442 17.64 12.14 3.74
N THR A 443 16.52 12.02 3.01
CA THR A 443 16.31 10.97 2.00
C THR A 443 17.42 10.95 0.93
N GLN A 444 17.87 12.13 0.47
CA GLN A 444 18.94 12.24 -0.52
C GLN A 444 20.31 11.84 0.06
N GLN A 445 20.57 12.14 1.34
CA GLN A 445 21.78 11.72 2.05
C GLN A 445 21.79 10.20 2.26
N ASP A 446 20.69 9.62 2.74
CA ASP A 446 20.54 8.16 2.91
C ASP A 446 20.72 7.42 1.57
N TRP A 447 20.19 7.98 0.47
CA TRP A 447 20.40 7.41 -0.87
C TRP A 447 21.85 7.49 -1.32
N GLN A 448 22.53 8.63 -1.10
CA GLN A 448 23.95 8.79 -1.42
C GLN A 448 24.83 7.82 -0.62
N GLU A 449 24.56 7.67 0.67
CA GLU A 449 25.30 6.77 1.56
C GLU A 449 25.05 5.29 1.23
N LYS A 450 23.80 4.93 0.90
CA LYS A 450 23.48 3.59 0.38
C LYS A 450 24.22 3.31 -0.93
N GLU A 451 24.25 4.27 -1.85
CA GLU A 451 24.93 4.13 -3.14
C GLU A 451 26.46 4.09 -3.02
N ARG A 452 27.04 4.77 -2.03
CA ARG A 452 28.46 4.69 -1.66
C ARG A 452 28.79 3.29 -1.14
N ASN A 453 28.01 2.78 -0.19
CA ASN A 453 28.20 1.43 0.37
C ASN A 453 27.95 0.33 -0.68
N ASN A 454 26.97 0.49 -1.56
CA ASN A 454 26.78 -0.41 -2.71
C ASN A 454 28.02 -0.46 -3.61
N ALA A 455 28.64 0.69 -3.90
CA ALA A 455 29.86 0.75 -4.72
C ALA A 455 31.08 0.13 -4.02
N LYS A 456 31.24 0.37 -2.70
CA LYS A 456 32.27 -0.27 -1.86
C LYS A 456 32.12 -1.80 -1.88
N ASN A 457 30.92 -2.30 -1.60
CA ASN A 457 30.63 -3.74 -1.62
C ASN A 457 30.83 -4.35 -3.01
N ALA A 458 30.53 -3.62 -4.10
CA ALA A 458 30.77 -4.10 -5.46
C ALA A 458 32.27 -4.25 -5.79
N VAL A 459 33.13 -3.35 -5.29
CA VAL A 459 34.60 -3.51 -5.39
C VAL A 459 35.03 -4.76 -4.62
N GLU A 460 34.58 -4.91 -3.37
CA GLU A 460 34.91 -6.06 -2.52
C GLU A 460 34.48 -7.40 -3.14
N GLU A 461 33.24 -7.49 -3.63
CA GLU A 461 32.71 -8.66 -4.34
C GLU A 461 33.54 -9.00 -5.58
N ASN A 462 33.91 -7.99 -6.38
CA ASN A 462 34.75 -8.21 -7.56
C ASN A 462 36.16 -8.68 -7.18
N VAL A 463 36.76 -8.15 -6.11
CA VAL A 463 38.07 -8.60 -5.62
C VAL A 463 38.05 -10.08 -5.25
N PHE A 464 37.08 -10.51 -4.43
CA PHE A 464 36.92 -11.91 -4.05
C PHE A 464 36.56 -12.81 -5.24
N TYR A 465 35.66 -12.36 -6.12
CA TYR A 465 35.27 -13.08 -7.32
C TYR A 465 36.47 -13.36 -8.24
N TYR A 466 37.22 -12.32 -8.62
CA TYR A 466 38.35 -12.50 -9.53
C TYR A 466 39.49 -13.28 -8.88
N ARG A 467 39.82 -13.06 -7.59
CA ARG A 467 40.85 -13.84 -6.90
C ARG A 467 40.54 -15.34 -6.93
N HIS A 468 39.34 -15.75 -6.52
CA HIS A 468 38.92 -17.16 -6.56
C HIS A 468 38.90 -17.73 -7.99
N LYS A 469 38.57 -16.93 -9.01
CA LYS A 469 38.60 -17.39 -10.41
C LYS A 469 40.02 -17.50 -10.98
N LEU A 470 40.95 -16.64 -10.55
CA LEU A 470 42.37 -16.64 -10.96
C LEU A 470 43.15 -17.84 -10.40
N GLU A 471 42.79 -18.32 -9.21
CA GLU A 471 43.37 -19.52 -8.60
C GLU A 471 42.77 -20.83 -9.16
N GLY A 472 41.72 -20.74 -9.97
CA GLY A 472 41.10 -21.89 -10.62
C GLY A 472 40.89 -21.67 -12.12
N PRO A 473 39.64 -21.47 -12.58
CA PRO A 473 39.28 -21.55 -14.00
C PRO A 473 40.01 -20.58 -14.95
N TYR A 474 40.45 -19.41 -14.48
CA TYR A 474 41.09 -18.41 -15.34
C TYR A 474 42.60 -18.63 -15.51
N GLN A 475 43.22 -19.51 -14.71
CA GLN A 475 44.66 -19.80 -14.78
C GLN A 475 45.09 -20.28 -16.18
N THR A 476 44.21 -20.99 -16.91
CA THR A 476 44.48 -21.51 -18.27
C THR A 476 44.21 -20.51 -19.40
N CYS A 477 43.80 -19.27 -19.09
CA CYS A 477 43.42 -18.25 -20.08
C CYS A 477 44.31 -16.98 -20.03
N LEU A 478 45.36 -17.02 -19.21
CA LEU A 478 46.25 -15.92 -18.87
C LEU A 478 47.70 -16.29 -19.14
N SER A 479 48.53 -15.28 -19.46
CA SER A 479 49.98 -15.43 -19.38
C SER A 479 50.44 -15.33 -17.91
N ALA A 480 51.63 -15.81 -17.61
CA ALA A 480 52.19 -15.70 -16.26
C ALA A 480 52.40 -14.23 -15.81
N GLU A 481 52.71 -13.34 -16.77
CA GLU A 481 52.91 -11.91 -16.53
C GLU A 481 51.57 -11.20 -16.26
N ASP A 482 50.54 -11.49 -17.06
CA ASP A 482 49.18 -10.94 -16.86
C ASP A 482 48.56 -11.42 -15.53
N HIS A 483 48.77 -12.69 -15.17
CA HIS A 483 48.26 -13.29 -13.93
C HIS A 483 48.86 -12.60 -12.70
N GLN A 484 50.19 -12.44 -12.68
CA GLN A 484 50.88 -11.73 -11.60
C GLN A 484 50.41 -10.27 -11.49
N THR A 485 50.32 -9.55 -12.62
CA THR A 485 49.90 -8.14 -12.66
C THR A 485 48.48 -7.97 -12.12
N PHE A 486 47.55 -8.85 -12.49
CA PHE A 486 46.17 -8.78 -12.01
C PHE A 486 46.06 -9.20 -10.53
N PHE A 487 46.81 -10.21 -10.09
CA PHE A 487 46.85 -10.61 -8.68
C PHE A 487 47.40 -9.51 -7.77
N GLU A 488 48.44 -8.79 -8.20
CA GLU A 488 48.97 -7.62 -7.50
C GLU A 488 47.96 -6.47 -7.41
N LEU A 489 47.21 -6.19 -8.50
CA LEU A 489 46.13 -5.19 -8.49
C LEU A 489 45.02 -5.55 -7.49
N LEU A 490 44.62 -6.82 -7.43
CA LEU A 490 43.57 -7.29 -6.51
C LEU A 490 44.01 -7.20 -5.05
N ASN A 491 45.22 -7.64 -4.72
CA ASN A 491 45.77 -7.54 -3.37
C ASN A 491 46.00 -6.07 -2.95
N GLY A 492 46.49 -5.23 -3.86
CA GLY A 492 46.62 -3.79 -3.62
C GLY A 492 45.27 -3.10 -3.39
N THR A 493 44.21 -3.54 -4.08
CA THR A 493 42.86 -2.99 -3.90
C THR A 493 42.19 -3.50 -2.62
N GLU A 494 42.44 -4.75 -2.21
CA GLU A 494 42.01 -5.28 -0.91
C GLU A 494 42.67 -4.54 0.26
N ASN A 495 44.00 -4.44 0.27
CA ASN A 495 44.73 -3.72 1.31
C ASN A 495 44.26 -2.26 1.40
N TRP A 496 44.10 -1.60 0.25
CA TRP A 496 43.52 -0.26 0.20
C TRP A 496 42.12 -0.20 0.83
N LEU A 497 41.24 -1.17 0.57
CA LEU A 497 39.87 -1.20 1.13
C LEU A 497 39.85 -1.26 2.66
N TYR A 498 40.82 -1.93 3.28
CA TYR A 498 40.96 -2.06 4.74
C TYR A 498 41.81 -0.97 5.41
N GLU A 499 42.56 -0.16 4.65
CA GLU A 499 43.41 0.92 5.16
C GLU A 499 42.80 2.31 4.86
N GLU A 500 42.99 2.82 3.65
CA GLU A 500 42.56 4.18 3.26
C GLU A 500 41.15 4.22 2.66
N GLY A 501 40.66 3.06 2.21
CA GLY A 501 39.44 2.86 1.45
C GLY A 501 38.17 2.65 2.28
N GLU A 502 38.22 2.77 3.60
CA GLU A 502 37.05 2.53 4.45
C GLU A 502 35.95 3.56 4.21
N ASP A 503 36.31 4.86 4.18
CA ASP A 503 35.40 5.99 4.01
C ASP A 503 35.81 6.92 2.85
N GLN A 504 35.75 6.38 1.64
CA GLN A 504 36.01 7.14 0.40
C GLN A 504 34.70 7.51 -0.32
N ASP A 505 34.81 8.41 -1.29
CA ASP A 505 33.68 8.84 -2.09
C ASP A 505 33.25 7.77 -3.11
N LYS A 506 32.00 7.86 -3.60
CA LYS A 506 31.43 6.90 -4.55
C LYS A 506 32.26 6.81 -5.85
N GLN A 507 32.79 7.92 -6.36
CA GLN A 507 33.55 7.92 -7.61
C GLN A 507 34.89 7.19 -7.46
N THR A 508 35.58 7.34 -6.33
CA THR A 508 36.80 6.59 -6.03
C THR A 508 36.58 5.07 -6.04
N TYR A 509 35.47 4.55 -5.46
CA TYR A 509 35.13 3.13 -5.59
C TYR A 509 34.82 2.72 -7.04
N LEU A 510 34.07 3.54 -7.79
CA LEU A 510 33.76 3.25 -9.20
C LEU A 510 35.03 3.20 -10.08
N ASN A 511 35.99 4.10 -9.84
CA ASN A 511 37.27 4.11 -10.55
C ASN A 511 38.06 2.81 -10.27
N LYS A 512 38.13 2.38 -9.00
CA LYS A 512 38.76 1.10 -8.61
C LYS A 512 38.07 -0.11 -9.23
N LEU A 513 36.74 -0.09 -9.31
CA LEU A 513 35.96 -1.14 -9.98
C LEU A 513 36.26 -1.18 -11.49
N GLU A 514 36.37 -0.01 -12.13
CA GLU A 514 36.73 0.11 -13.55
C GLU A 514 38.13 -0.45 -13.81
N ASP A 515 39.10 -0.18 -12.93
CA ASP A 515 40.47 -0.70 -13.04
C ASP A 515 40.54 -2.23 -12.91
N ILE A 516 39.76 -2.82 -12.00
CA ILE A 516 39.58 -4.28 -11.91
C ILE A 516 38.92 -4.82 -13.19
N GLN A 517 37.87 -4.16 -13.69
CA GLN A 517 37.12 -4.61 -14.86
C GLN A 517 37.93 -4.54 -16.17
N LYS A 518 38.84 -3.55 -16.32
CA LYS A 518 39.76 -3.45 -17.47
C LYS A 518 40.61 -4.71 -17.66
N LEU A 519 41.05 -5.35 -16.58
CA LEU A 519 41.79 -6.62 -16.63
C LEU A 519 40.86 -7.84 -16.56
N GLY A 520 39.79 -7.75 -15.77
CA GLY A 520 38.87 -8.86 -15.51
C GLY A 520 37.98 -9.25 -16.70
N LEU A 521 37.41 -8.27 -17.42
CA LEU A 521 36.47 -8.53 -18.52
C LEU A 521 37.13 -9.28 -19.70
N PRO A 522 38.32 -8.90 -20.21
CA PRO A 522 38.98 -9.67 -21.29
C PRO A 522 39.29 -11.12 -20.89
N VAL A 523 39.63 -11.36 -19.62
CA VAL A 523 39.89 -12.72 -19.10
C VAL A 523 38.60 -13.52 -19.01
N GLN A 524 37.53 -12.91 -18.50
CA GLN A 524 36.21 -13.51 -18.43
C GLN A 524 35.67 -13.86 -19.83
N ASP A 525 35.86 -12.99 -20.82
CA ASP A 525 35.45 -13.24 -22.20
C ASP A 525 36.27 -14.35 -22.86
N ARG A 526 37.60 -14.37 -22.71
CA ARG A 526 38.46 -15.49 -23.16
C ARG A 526 38.00 -16.82 -22.54
N TYR A 527 37.71 -16.84 -21.24
CA TYR A 527 37.25 -18.05 -20.56
C TYR A 527 35.86 -18.49 -21.04
N GLN A 528 34.89 -17.58 -21.14
CA GLN A 528 33.56 -17.89 -21.66
C GLN A 528 33.63 -18.42 -23.10
N GLU A 529 34.44 -17.80 -23.95
CA GLU A 529 34.68 -18.27 -25.31
C GLU A 529 35.33 -19.66 -25.29
N SER A 530 36.30 -19.93 -24.41
CA SER A 530 36.92 -21.26 -24.30
C SER A 530 35.95 -22.39 -23.93
N ILE A 531 34.85 -22.09 -23.20
CA ILE A 531 33.78 -23.05 -22.88
C ILE A 531 32.74 -23.13 -24.01
N LYS A 532 32.31 -21.98 -24.54
CA LYS A 532 31.23 -21.90 -25.55
C LYS A 532 31.69 -22.44 -26.90
N ARG A 533 32.95 -22.22 -27.27
CA ARG A 533 33.51 -22.51 -28.59
C ARG A 533 33.55 -24.01 -28.93
N PRO A 534 34.01 -24.93 -28.05
CA PRO A 534 33.94 -26.37 -28.33
C PRO A 534 32.50 -26.87 -28.54
N LYS A 535 31.56 -26.47 -27.67
CA LYS A 535 30.14 -26.83 -27.79
C LYS A 535 29.54 -26.33 -29.10
N MET A 536 29.76 -25.06 -29.45
CA MET A 536 29.32 -24.48 -30.72
C MET A 536 29.95 -25.16 -31.95
N PHE A 537 31.19 -25.66 -31.84
CA PHE A 537 31.84 -26.44 -32.92
C PHE A 537 31.27 -27.84 -33.05
N GLU A 538 30.94 -28.50 -31.94
CA GLU A 538 30.29 -29.82 -31.93
C GLU A 538 28.87 -29.74 -32.52
N GLU A 539 28.07 -28.76 -32.11
CA GLU A 539 26.75 -28.46 -32.71
C GLU A 539 26.83 -28.17 -34.22
N LEU A 540 27.81 -27.35 -34.63
CA LEU A 540 28.03 -27.03 -36.04
C LEU A 540 28.47 -28.25 -36.84
N SER A 541 29.36 -29.09 -36.28
CA SER A 541 29.83 -30.32 -36.93
C SER A 541 28.69 -31.34 -37.09
N ALA A 542 27.92 -31.58 -36.03
CA ALA A 542 26.76 -32.47 -36.06
C ALA A 542 25.70 -32.00 -37.07
N LYS A 543 25.41 -30.69 -37.13
CA LYS A 543 24.50 -30.13 -38.14
C LYS A 543 25.05 -30.27 -39.56
N ILE A 544 26.32 -29.98 -39.82
CA ILE A 544 26.94 -30.20 -41.13
C ILE A 544 26.84 -31.67 -41.54
N GLN A 545 27.17 -32.62 -40.66
CA GLN A 545 27.03 -34.05 -40.94
C GLN A 545 25.58 -34.44 -41.27
N SER A 546 24.60 -33.94 -40.51
CA SER A 546 23.18 -34.20 -40.78
C SER A 546 22.75 -33.68 -42.16
N TYR A 547 23.20 -32.48 -42.55
CA TYR A 547 22.90 -31.94 -43.88
C TYR A 547 23.65 -32.67 -45.00
N MET A 548 24.89 -33.13 -44.79
CA MET A 548 25.60 -33.94 -45.78
C MET A 548 24.86 -35.23 -46.11
N ILE A 549 24.38 -35.97 -45.09
CA ILE A 549 23.57 -37.18 -45.28
C ILE A 549 22.30 -36.87 -46.08
N ILE A 550 21.59 -35.78 -45.75
CA ILE A 550 20.38 -35.39 -46.48
C ILE A 550 20.70 -34.95 -47.92
N MET A 551 21.83 -34.28 -48.17
CA MET A 551 22.23 -33.87 -49.52
C MET A 551 22.69 -35.04 -50.40
N GLU A 552 23.31 -36.08 -49.83
CA GLU A 552 23.61 -37.32 -50.56
C GLU A 552 22.33 -38.03 -51.05
N GLU A 553 21.27 -38.10 -50.22
CA GLU A 553 19.98 -38.65 -50.62
C GLU A 553 19.32 -37.88 -51.79
N PHE A 554 19.58 -36.58 -51.91
CA PHE A 554 18.93 -35.70 -52.90
C PHE A 554 19.73 -35.50 -54.20
N LYS A 555 20.98 -36.00 -54.31
CA LYS A 555 21.85 -35.89 -55.51
C LYS A 555 21.90 -34.49 -56.16
N ASN A 556 21.92 -33.43 -55.36
CA ASN A 556 22.04 -32.05 -55.85
C ASN A 556 23.29 -31.35 -55.29
N GLY A 557 23.94 -30.51 -56.11
CA GLY A 557 25.32 -30.04 -55.94
C GLY A 557 25.61 -29.01 -54.84
N GLY A 558 24.98 -29.09 -53.67
CA GLY A 558 25.29 -28.21 -52.51
C GLY A 558 26.54 -28.60 -51.72
N ILE A 559 27.19 -29.72 -52.08
CA ILE A 559 28.32 -30.34 -51.35
C ILE A 559 29.47 -29.34 -51.10
N ALA A 560 29.81 -28.52 -52.11
CA ALA A 560 30.92 -27.56 -52.03
C ALA A 560 30.76 -26.48 -50.92
N ALA A 561 29.53 -26.12 -50.55
CA ALA A 561 29.27 -25.17 -49.46
C ALA A 561 29.50 -25.80 -48.08
N CYS A 562 29.18 -27.10 -47.94
CA CYS A 562 29.47 -27.87 -46.74
C CYS A 562 31.00 -28.08 -46.58
N GLU A 563 31.67 -28.53 -47.63
CA GLU A 563 33.14 -28.75 -47.64
C GLU A 563 33.92 -27.48 -47.29
N SER A 564 33.56 -26.33 -47.88
CA SER A 564 34.18 -25.03 -47.58
C SER A 564 34.02 -24.61 -46.13
N THR A 565 32.94 -25.03 -45.47
CA THR A 565 32.68 -24.76 -44.05
C THR A 565 33.49 -25.69 -43.14
N VAL A 566 33.64 -26.96 -43.51
CA VAL A 566 34.44 -27.97 -42.77
C VAL A 566 35.92 -27.55 -42.66
N ILE A 567 36.51 -27.01 -43.73
CA ILE A 567 37.93 -26.61 -43.73
C ILE A 567 38.22 -25.52 -42.67
N ILE A 568 37.26 -24.63 -42.40
CA ILE A 568 37.40 -23.56 -41.39
C ILE A 568 37.34 -24.10 -39.96
N VAL A 569 36.67 -25.24 -39.72
CA VAL A 569 36.53 -25.86 -38.38
C VAL A 569 37.86 -26.44 -37.87
N SER A 570 38.82 -26.72 -38.76
CA SER A 570 40.09 -27.39 -38.42
C SER A 570 41.18 -26.48 -37.81
N GLN A 571 40.97 -25.16 -37.69
CA GLN A 571 41.96 -24.24 -37.12
C GLN A 571 41.84 -24.12 -35.59
N VAL A 572 42.61 -24.95 -34.87
CA VAL A 572 42.78 -24.86 -33.41
C VAL A 572 43.66 -23.66 -33.05
N VAL A 573 43.12 -22.69 -32.32
CA VAL A 573 43.84 -21.50 -31.82
C VAL A 573 44.21 -21.72 -30.34
N PRO A 574 45.44 -21.37 -29.89
CA PRO A 574 45.83 -21.50 -28.47
C PRO A 574 44.94 -20.69 -27.51
N GLN A 575 44.71 -21.20 -26.30
CA GLN A 575 43.84 -20.57 -25.28
C GLN A 575 44.34 -19.20 -24.76
N ASN A 576 45.62 -18.87 -24.96
CA ASN A 576 46.26 -17.65 -24.44
C ASN A 576 46.29 -16.48 -25.42
N GLN A 577 45.61 -16.58 -26.57
CA GLN A 577 45.51 -15.48 -27.54
C GLN A 577 44.04 -15.14 -27.82
N GLU A 578 43.79 -13.89 -28.21
CA GLU A 578 42.46 -13.46 -28.65
C GLU A 578 42.04 -14.28 -29.89
N PRO A 579 40.91 -15.00 -29.84
CA PRO A 579 40.60 -16.02 -30.84
C PRO A 579 40.16 -15.37 -32.16
N ALA A 580 40.84 -15.73 -33.26
CA ALA A 580 40.57 -15.21 -34.61
C ALA A 580 39.13 -15.38 -35.15
N ILE A 581 38.27 -16.15 -34.47
CA ILE A 581 36.84 -16.31 -34.75
C ILE A 581 36.10 -16.52 -33.41
N HIS A 582 35.21 -15.60 -33.04
CA HIS A 582 34.36 -15.74 -31.84
C HIS A 582 33.15 -16.68 -32.06
N SER A 583 32.64 -17.27 -30.99
CA SER A 583 31.44 -18.12 -30.96
C SER A 583 30.21 -17.43 -31.55
N THR A 584 30.07 -16.11 -31.36
CA THR A 584 29.03 -15.27 -31.99
C THR A 584 29.07 -15.32 -33.52
N GLN A 585 30.27 -15.41 -34.09
CA GLN A 585 30.51 -15.46 -35.54
C GLN A 585 30.26 -16.88 -36.08
N ASN A 586 30.59 -17.91 -35.30
CA ASN A 586 30.19 -19.29 -35.57
C ASN A 586 28.66 -19.47 -35.50
N ARG A 587 27.98 -18.83 -34.52
CA ARG A 587 26.50 -18.83 -34.42
C ARG A 587 25.83 -18.16 -35.63
N LYS A 588 26.36 -17.03 -36.11
CA LYS A 588 25.89 -16.39 -37.35
C LYS A 588 26.10 -17.29 -38.58
N LYS A 589 27.23 -17.98 -38.69
CA LYS A 589 27.47 -18.98 -39.76
C LYS A 589 26.52 -20.17 -39.66
N LEU A 590 26.24 -20.66 -38.45
CA LEU A 590 25.27 -21.74 -38.21
C LEU A 590 23.85 -21.34 -38.62
N GLN A 591 23.43 -20.10 -38.32
CA GLN A 591 22.14 -19.57 -38.77
C GLN A 591 22.07 -19.43 -40.29
N ALA A 592 23.12 -18.91 -40.94
CA ALA A 592 23.19 -18.85 -42.40
C ALA A 592 23.12 -20.25 -43.05
N LEU A 593 23.82 -21.24 -42.47
CA LEU A 593 23.79 -22.62 -42.93
C LEU A 593 22.38 -23.24 -42.78
N ASN A 594 21.74 -23.10 -41.61
CA ASN A 594 20.38 -23.61 -41.42
C ASN A 594 19.40 -22.97 -42.42
N ASN A 595 19.45 -21.64 -42.60
CA ASN A 595 18.56 -20.94 -43.54
C ASN A 595 18.70 -21.47 -44.98
N ILE A 596 19.93 -21.69 -45.44
CA ILE A 596 20.21 -22.23 -46.79
C ILE A 596 19.78 -23.70 -46.90
N CYS A 597 20.08 -24.53 -45.90
CA CYS A 597 19.79 -25.95 -45.93
C CYS A 597 18.30 -26.26 -45.71
N GLU A 598 17.59 -25.54 -44.84
CA GLU A 598 16.14 -25.70 -44.63
C GLU A 598 15.33 -25.33 -45.89
N GLU A 599 15.77 -24.35 -46.67
CA GLU A 599 15.16 -24.02 -47.98
C GLU A 599 15.36 -25.11 -49.05
N ILE A 600 16.39 -25.96 -48.87
CA ILE A 600 16.65 -27.12 -49.73
C ILE A 600 15.87 -28.34 -49.24
N VAL A 601 15.86 -28.60 -47.93
CA VAL A 601 15.22 -29.77 -47.30
C VAL A 601 13.69 -29.66 -47.27
N SER A 602 13.13 -28.45 -47.28
CA SER A 602 11.67 -28.23 -47.36
C SER A 602 11.07 -28.52 -48.75
N LYS A 603 11.88 -28.81 -49.78
CA LYS A 603 11.41 -29.19 -51.11
C LYS A 603 11.09 -30.69 -51.14
N PRO A 604 9.88 -31.11 -51.55
CA PRO A 604 9.46 -32.51 -51.44
C PRO A 604 10.30 -33.45 -52.32
N LYS A 605 10.65 -34.63 -51.80
CA LYS A 605 11.43 -35.66 -52.52
C LYS A 605 10.79 -36.00 -53.88
N PRO A 606 11.57 -36.10 -54.98
CA PRO A 606 11.04 -36.54 -56.27
C PRO A 606 10.56 -37.99 -56.18
N ARG A 607 9.31 -38.24 -56.61
CA ARG A 607 8.69 -39.58 -56.51
C ARG A 607 9.35 -40.56 -57.50
N VAL A 608 9.86 -41.67 -56.98
CA VAL A 608 10.17 -42.89 -57.75
C VAL A 608 9.00 -43.86 -57.59
N GLY A 609 8.55 -44.46 -58.70
CA GLY A 609 7.28 -45.18 -58.76
C GLY A 609 7.25 -46.54 -58.05
N SER A 610 6.11 -46.86 -57.46
CA SER A 610 5.75 -48.19 -56.94
C SER A 610 5.22 -49.12 -58.05
N PRO A 611 5.17 -50.43 -57.76
CA PRO A 611 3.91 -51.17 -57.98
C PRO A 611 3.23 -51.56 -56.66
N MET A 612 1.92 -51.77 -56.74
CA MET A 612 1.01 -52.09 -55.62
C MET A 612 1.08 -53.58 -55.21
N ASP A 613 0.70 -53.89 -53.96
CA ASP A 613 -0.54 -54.66 -53.78
C ASP A 613 -1.23 -54.47 -52.40
N ASN A 614 -2.50 -54.07 -52.49
CA ASN A 614 -3.71 -54.47 -51.73
C ASN A 614 -3.56 -55.48 -50.55
N ASN A 615 -4.31 -55.43 -49.43
CA ASN A 615 -5.44 -54.60 -48.99
C ASN A 615 -5.69 -54.77 -47.45
N ILE A 616 -6.79 -54.17 -46.94
CA ILE A 616 -7.51 -54.39 -45.66
C ILE A 616 -7.34 -53.31 -44.58
N GLN A 617 -8.44 -52.59 -44.37
CA GLN A 617 -8.90 -51.84 -43.19
C GLN A 617 -10.32 -52.38 -42.84
N PRO A 618 -11.04 -51.94 -41.77
CA PRO A 618 -10.66 -51.05 -40.65
C PRO A 618 -10.96 -51.63 -39.24
N GLU A 619 -10.53 -50.96 -38.17
CA GLU A 619 -11.42 -50.22 -37.22
C GLU A 619 -10.65 -49.62 -36.02
N ARG A 620 -11.27 -48.62 -35.37
CA ARG A 620 -10.75 -47.88 -34.20
C ARG A 620 -11.45 -48.38 -32.92
N PRO A 621 -10.78 -48.29 -31.75
CA PRO A 621 -11.32 -47.35 -30.76
C PRO A 621 -10.26 -46.55 -29.98
N GLN A 622 -10.72 -45.80 -28.99
CA GLN A 622 -10.04 -44.68 -28.33
C GLN A 622 -9.23 -45.07 -27.07
N ASN A 623 -8.16 -44.32 -26.84
CA ASN A 623 -7.72 -43.68 -25.58
C ASN A 623 -7.77 -44.45 -24.23
N LYS A 624 -6.62 -44.56 -23.54
CA LYS A 624 -6.49 -44.68 -22.07
C LYS A 624 -5.10 -44.20 -21.59
N ASN A 625 -5.05 -43.64 -20.38
CA ASN A 625 -3.89 -42.88 -19.83
C ASN A 625 -2.96 -43.71 -18.91
N SER A 626 -1.69 -43.29 -18.81
CA SER A 626 -0.82 -43.20 -17.59
C SER A 626 -0.44 -44.50 -16.83
N PRO A 627 0.60 -44.52 -15.93
CA PRO A 627 1.35 -43.40 -15.32
C PRO A 627 2.90 -43.52 -15.22
N GLU A 628 3.52 -42.46 -14.65
CA GLU A 628 4.87 -42.37 -14.02
C GLU A 628 6.12 -42.68 -14.90
N ASP A 629 7.27 -41.99 -14.80
CA ASP A 629 7.84 -41.06 -13.78
C ASP A 629 8.23 -39.69 -14.37
N VAL A 630 8.24 -38.64 -13.53
CA VAL A 630 8.81 -37.31 -13.85
C VAL A 630 9.69 -36.81 -12.71
N THR A 631 11.02 -36.87 -12.90
CA THR A 631 11.97 -36.08 -12.11
C THR A 631 12.15 -34.71 -12.74
N MET A 632 11.73 -33.65 -12.04
CA MET A 632 12.03 -32.26 -12.42
C MET A 632 13.44 -31.88 -11.93
N GLU A 633 14.27 -31.35 -12.82
CA GLU A 633 15.39 -30.48 -12.44
C GLU A 633 15.11 -29.03 -12.87
N TYR A 634 15.56 -28.11 -12.02
CA TYR A 634 15.29 -26.67 -12.10
C TYR A 634 16.45 -25.94 -12.79
N THR A 635 16.30 -25.56 -14.06
CA THR A 635 17.00 -24.41 -14.67
C THR A 635 16.26 -23.93 -15.92
N ASP A 636 15.67 -22.73 -15.86
CA ASP A 636 15.60 -21.75 -16.97
C ASP A 636 14.69 -20.57 -16.58
N PHE A 637 15.28 -19.49 -16.07
CA PHE A 637 14.55 -18.24 -15.78
C PHE A 637 15.43 -16.97 -15.78
N VAL A 638 16.42 -16.87 -16.70
CA VAL A 638 17.07 -15.58 -17.03
C VAL A 638 17.42 -15.50 -18.52
N GLU A 639 16.46 -15.13 -19.38
CA GLU A 639 16.74 -14.48 -20.68
C GLU A 639 15.44 -13.94 -21.30
N ASN A 640 14.96 -12.77 -20.82
CA ASN A 640 13.96 -11.93 -21.50
C ASN A 640 13.82 -10.56 -20.79
N ASP A 641 14.84 -9.71 -20.89
CA ASP A 641 14.73 -8.29 -20.47
C ASP A 641 15.76 -7.36 -21.16
N VAL A 642 16.09 -7.62 -22.45
CA VAL A 642 16.83 -6.66 -23.31
C VAL A 642 16.31 -6.69 -24.75
N LYS A 643 15.18 -6.00 -25.00
CA LYS A 643 14.76 -5.53 -26.34
C LYS A 643 13.50 -4.65 -26.26
N CYS A 644 13.69 -3.37 -25.93
CA CYS A 644 12.82 -2.26 -26.33
C CYS A 644 13.40 -0.94 -25.80
N ASN A 645 14.23 -0.28 -26.61
CA ASN A 645 14.39 1.18 -26.62
C ASN A 645 15.19 1.55 -27.87
N GLY A 646 14.49 2.17 -28.82
CA GLY A 646 15.01 2.61 -30.11
C GLY A 646 13.92 3.38 -30.84
N ASP A 647 14.25 4.63 -31.18
CA ASP A 647 13.63 5.49 -32.19
C ASP A 647 12.30 6.22 -31.88
N ASN A 648 12.47 7.53 -31.62
CA ASN A 648 11.58 8.66 -31.99
C ASN A 648 10.26 8.81 -31.20
N ILE A 649 9.71 10.00 -30.96
CA ILE A 649 9.76 11.30 -31.68
C ILE A 649 9.93 12.47 -30.68
N GLU A 650 10.47 13.61 -31.14
CA GLU A 650 10.64 14.89 -30.40
C GLU A 650 9.35 15.50 -29.83
#